data_AF-E4N615-F1
#
_entry.id   AF-E4N615-F1
#
_cell.length_a   1.000
_cell.length_b   1.000
_cell.length_c   1.000
_cell.angle_alpha   90.00
_cell.angle_beta   90.00
_cell.angle_gamma   90.00
#
_symmetry.space_group_name_H-M   'P 1'
#
loop_
_entity.id
_entity.type
_entity.pdbx_description
1 polymer ?
#
loop_
_entity_poly.entity_id
_entity_poly.type
_entity_poly.pdbx_seq_one_letter_code
_entity_poly.pdbx_strand_id
1 'polypeptide(L)'
;MGSPRRLVRAFAALALAAPALTAAGLAAPTPAAALGNGLAATPPMGWNSWNTFGPDISQQEIVETIDFMSANGLVAAGYDTVTVDDGWSLWHRTDQTDDIVRGTGGAMQLYDDAGNPVSGTDGTGNDPTSGHLIPRPDTFPSQQWNGKTVNGIEYLANYAHSKGMKFGLYATDTYLTCQMHPGSLGHEGTDTADFVSWGVDFVKYDDCPYGPAITGPDGHDYGTQGVGKELTRSIYARVQTFQRALDAASAAQGRGKVTLSVSAQPVHTGLPYLLDPNDPARTDPVVLAAGTPKYQAPGYAPTGVWCGQVAHLCRIGGDRNSDLNGVLYQGQLRTALEYRGNVRPGSWHDLDMSFAGWQDPYGLWGTTDTCECHKPFTDDENRTELGILAMTAAPLISGADLRTTQQAQRSGEGVSWSTGITDSALAALKNPGMIAIDQDPAGTPATLVGTPPTSATAPLVLRRALADGSTAVLLVNQDPANSRTVSVTSAALGLAGEQTATEVWSGERTALGDQLGATLAPHASRLYRITAGAPATGPLGFVDDGRAHPLAGAETGGVLRAGDGCTAPITSRAVLGGVVPGEPSEQWRFTGNPDGTVRITSACTGTALEGSVLAAGNNPGDPAYLLPPSPGNPWQEWRLAQDPTTHYLTVTNAATGLRLTAAANAPGAEVRTDPATPGAIQRWNLG
;
A
#
# COMPACT_ATOMS: atom_id res chain seq x y z
N MET A 1 -65.22 -26.03 67.89
CA MET A 1 -64.40 -26.71 66.86
C MET A 1 -64.23 -25.74 65.70
N GLY A 2 -63.08 -25.17 65.34
CA GLY A 2 -61.73 -25.12 65.91
C GLY A 2 -61.12 -23.77 65.50
N SER A 3 -60.27 -23.22 66.37
CA SER A 3 -60.09 -21.78 66.66
C SER A 3 -59.23 -20.94 65.68
N PRO A 4 -59.28 -19.59 65.79
CA PRO A 4 -58.75 -18.58 64.85
C PRO A 4 -57.46 -17.88 65.35
N ARG A 5 -56.73 -17.15 64.49
CA ARG A 5 -55.74 -16.10 64.86
C ARG A 5 -55.64 -15.06 63.73
N ARG A 6 -56.22 -13.85 63.86
CA ARG A 6 -55.75 -12.60 64.51
C ARG A 6 -54.46 -11.99 63.94
N LEU A 7 -54.67 -10.89 63.20
CA LEU A 7 -53.95 -9.59 63.19
C LEU A 7 -52.54 -9.53 63.81
N VAL A 8 -51.54 -9.16 62.98
CA VAL A 8 -50.44 -8.25 63.39
C VAL A 8 -50.07 -7.35 62.21
N ARG A 9 -50.06 -6.03 62.48
CA ARG A 9 -49.57 -4.95 61.63
C ARG A 9 -48.04 -5.02 61.53
N ALA A 10 -47.46 -4.91 60.34
CA ALA A 10 -46.02 -4.69 60.16
C ALA A 10 -45.75 -3.21 59.86
N PHE A 11 -45.06 -2.53 60.79
CA PHE A 11 -44.41 -1.24 60.58
C PHE A 11 -42.92 -1.46 60.29
N ALA A 12 -42.40 -0.57 59.45
CA ALA A 12 -41.10 -0.60 58.76
C ALA A 12 -39.84 -0.57 59.64
N ALA A 13 -38.71 -1.07 59.09
CA ALA A 13 -37.40 -0.40 59.15
C ALA A 13 -36.37 -1.09 58.23
N LEU A 14 -35.49 -0.25 57.68
CA LEU A 14 -34.42 -0.44 56.69
C LEU A 14 -33.54 -1.71 56.81
N ALA A 15 -33.24 -2.30 55.66
CA ALA A 15 -31.94 -2.93 55.39
C ALA A 15 -31.48 -2.54 53.97
N LEU A 16 -30.31 -1.90 53.91
CA LEU A 16 -29.58 -1.57 52.68
C LEU A 16 -29.25 -2.84 51.90
N ALA A 17 -29.82 -2.99 50.70
CA ALA A 17 -29.31 -3.88 49.68
C ALA A 17 -28.78 -3.01 48.53
N ALA A 18 -27.46 -2.99 48.38
CA ALA A 18 -26.80 -2.38 47.22
C ALA A 18 -27.31 -3.06 45.94
N PRO A 19 -27.75 -2.33 44.91
CA PRO A 19 -27.88 -2.92 43.59
C PRO A 19 -26.46 -3.23 43.11
N ALA A 20 -26.18 -4.50 42.82
CA ALA A 20 -25.04 -4.87 42.02
C ALA A 20 -25.19 -4.13 40.67
N LEU A 21 -24.43 -3.04 40.49
CA LEU A 21 -24.15 -2.51 39.17
C LEU A 21 -23.34 -3.59 38.47
N THR A 22 -24.01 -4.47 37.73
CA THR A 22 -23.39 -5.11 36.57
C THR A 22 -22.91 -3.97 35.70
N ALA A 23 -21.60 -3.77 35.67
CA ALA A 23 -20.94 -3.01 34.63
C ALA A 23 -21.35 -3.67 33.32
N ALA A 24 -22.35 -3.10 32.64
CA ALA A 24 -22.57 -3.38 31.24
C ALA A 24 -21.29 -2.91 30.56
N GLY A 25 -20.40 -3.86 30.28
CA GLY A 25 -19.24 -3.61 29.45
C GLY A 25 -19.76 -2.94 28.19
N LEU A 26 -19.35 -1.70 27.95
CA LEU A 26 -19.51 -1.06 26.66
C LEU A 26 -18.78 -1.96 25.67
N ALA A 27 -19.52 -2.86 25.02
CA ALA A 27 -19.00 -3.60 23.89
C ALA A 27 -18.56 -2.55 22.87
N ALA A 28 -17.30 -2.61 22.47
CA ALA A 28 -16.82 -1.80 21.36
C ALA A 28 -17.77 -2.04 20.16
N PRO A 29 -18.16 -0.99 19.42
CA PRO A 29 -19.03 -1.17 18.27
C PRO A 29 -18.40 -2.21 17.33
N THR A 30 -19.18 -3.23 16.96
CA THR A 30 -18.76 -4.17 15.93
C THR A 30 -18.54 -3.39 14.64
N PRO A 31 -17.37 -3.50 13.99
CA PRO A 31 -17.17 -2.90 12.66
C PRO A 31 -18.24 -3.42 11.70
N ALA A 32 -18.54 -2.68 10.63
CA ALA A 32 -19.56 -3.06 9.63
C ALA A 32 -19.30 -4.46 9.05
N ALA A 33 -20.13 -5.06 8.20
CA ALA A 33 -19.65 -6.21 7.41
C ALA A 33 -19.01 -5.69 6.11
N ALA A 34 -17.89 -6.27 5.65
CA ALA A 34 -17.44 -6.04 4.27
C ALA A 34 -18.42 -6.72 3.30
N LEU A 35 -18.48 -6.25 2.05
CA LEU A 35 -19.22 -6.92 0.99
C LEU A 35 -18.67 -8.35 0.82
N GLY A 36 -19.44 -9.34 1.24
CA GLY A 36 -19.03 -10.76 1.28
C GLY A 36 -19.00 -11.45 -0.08
N ASN A 37 -18.69 -10.74 -1.17
CA ASN A 37 -18.76 -11.25 -2.53
C ASN A 37 -17.44 -11.87 -3.04
N GLY A 38 -16.36 -11.76 -2.26
CA GLY A 38 -15.06 -12.43 -2.47
C GLY A 38 -14.03 -11.64 -3.28
N LEU A 39 -14.34 -10.41 -3.67
CA LEU A 39 -13.43 -9.54 -4.41
C LEU A 39 -12.54 -8.69 -3.48
N ALA A 40 -11.47 -8.12 -4.05
CA ALA A 40 -10.53 -7.23 -3.36
C ALA A 40 -10.01 -7.79 -2.02
N ALA A 41 -9.62 -9.06 -1.99
CA ALA A 41 -9.10 -9.73 -0.79
C ALA A 41 -7.84 -9.04 -0.23
N THR A 42 -7.07 -8.38 -1.09
CA THR A 42 -6.03 -7.39 -0.78
C THR A 42 -6.37 -6.08 -1.50
N PRO A 43 -5.76 -4.93 -1.13
CA PRO A 43 -5.99 -3.66 -1.82
C PRO A 43 -5.66 -3.81 -3.32
N PRO A 44 -6.50 -3.36 -4.25
CA PRO A 44 -6.17 -3.48 -5.67
C PRO A 44 -4.94 -2.66 -6.07
N MET A 45 -4.17 -3.20 -7.01
CA MET A 45 -2.98 -2.57 -7.57
C MET A 45 -3.16 -2.41 -9.08
N GLY A 46 -2.75 -1.27 -9.64
CA GLY A 46 -2.94 -1.02 -11.05
C GLY A 46 -2.56 0.37 -11.51
N TRP A 47 -3.19 0.81 -12.59
CA TRP A 47 -3.02 2.10 -13.21
C TRP A 47 -4.38 2.72 -13.55
N ASN A 48 -4.45 4.05 -13.50
CA ASN A 48 -5.60 4.83 -13.92
C ASN A 48 -5.16 6.03 -14.77
N SER A 49 -5.91 6.34 -15.84
CA SER A 49 -5.57 7.38 -16.80
C SER A 49 -5.67 8.82 -16.29
N TRP A 50 -6.42 9.09 -15.23
CA TRP A 50 -6.85 10.45 -14.86
C TRP A 50 -5.70 11.43 -14.59
N ASN A 51 -4.78 11.10 -13.68
CA ASN A 51 -3.78 12.06 -13.20
C ASN A 51 -2.86 12.62 -14.31
N THR A 52 -2.58 11.85 -15.36
CA THR A 52 -1.73 12.31 -16.49
C THR A 52 -2.56 12.79 -17.67
N PHE A 53 -3.64 12.09 -18.02
CA PHE A 53 -4.31 12.28 -19.32
C PHE A 53 -5.66 12.98 -19.21
N GLY A 54 -6.27 13.02 -18.03
CA GLY A 54 -7.62 13.52 -17.84
C GLY A 54 -8.60 12.88 -18.85
N PRO A 55 -9.49 13.67 -19.49
CA PRO A 55 -10.44 13.17 -20.48
C PRO A 55 -9.83 12.94 -21.88
N ASP A 56 -8.57 13.31 -22.10
CA ASP A 56 -7.93 13.34 -23.42
C ASP A 56 -7.04 12.10 -23.67
N ILE A 57 -7.36 10.98 -23.02
CA ILE A 57 -6.71 9.68 -23.27
C ILE A 57 -7.26 9.01 -24.54
N SER A 58 -6.38 8.40 -25.33
CA SER A 58 -6.75 7.61 -26.51
C SER A 58 -6.55 6.10 -26.35
N GLN A 59 -7.24 5.31 -27.17
CA GLN A 59 -7.10 3.85 -27.21
C GLN A 59 -5.64 3.41 -27.45
N GLN A 60 -4.90 4.13 -28.29
CA GLN A 60 -3.49 3.81 -28.55
C GLN A 60 -2.65 3.96 -27.29
N GLU A 61 -2.82 5.05 -26.54
CA GLU A 61 -2.03 5.31 -25.33
C GLU A 61 -2.31 4.29 -24.22
N ILE A 62 -3.56 3.79 -24.15
CA ILE A 62 -3.92 2.70 -23.23
C ILE A 62 -3.28 1.37 -23.66
N VAL A 63 -3.26 1.07 -24.96
CA VAL A 63 -2.54 -0.10 -25.50
C VAL A 63 -1.05 -0.03 -25.18
N GLU A 64 -0.43 1.14 -25.37
CA GLU A 64 0.98 1.36 -25.05
C GLU A 64 1.27 1.23 -23.56
N THR A 65 0.36 1.71 -22.71
CA THR A 65 0.41 1.55 -21.25
C THR A 65 0.31 0.08 -20.84
N ILE A 66 -0.63 -0.68 -21.41
CA ILE A 66 -0.80 -2.13 -21.22
C ILE A 66 0.49 -2.86 -21.60
N ASP A 67 1.07 -2.54 -22.76
CA ASP A 67 2.30 -3.16 -23.23
C ASP A 67 3.49 -2.83 -22.32
N PHE A 68 3.61 -1.59 -21.86
CA PHE A 68 4.66 -1.19 -20.93
C PHE A 68 4.53 -1.91 -19.59
N MET A 69 3.33 -1.97 -19.00
CA MET A 69 3.09 -2.67 -17.73
C MET A 69 3.47 -4.15 -17.82
N SER A 70 3.10 -4.80 -18.92
CA SER A 70 3.42 -6.20 -19.20
C SER A 70 4.94 -6.40 -19.39
N ALA A 71 5.59 -5.55 -20.19
CA ALA A 71 7.00 -5.68 -20.54
C ALA A 71 7.96 -5.30 -19.41
N ASN A 72 7.55 -4.40 -18.51
CA ASN A 72 8.44 -3.82 -17.48
C ASN A 72 8.20 -4.37 -16.07
N GLY A 73 7.52 -5.52 -15.96
CA GLY A 73 7.41 -6.29 -14.73
C GLY A 73 6.43 -5.73 -13.69
N LEU A 74 5.57 -4.77 -14.07
CA LEU A 74 4.51 -4.25 -13.19
C LEU A 74 3.44 -5.31 -12.94
N VAL A 75 3.00 -6.02 -13.98
CA VAL A 75 2.03 -7.13 -13.84
C VAL A 75 2.60 -8.24 -12.94
N ALA A 76 3.88 -8.59 -13.11
CA ALA A 76 4.55 -9.58 -12.26
C ALA A 76 4.69 -9.12 -10.79
N ALA A 77 4.78 -7.81 -10.57
CA ALA A 77 4.79 -7.22 -9.22
C ALA A 77 3.38 -7.10 -8.60
N GLY A 78 2.31 -7.37 -9.37
CA GLY A 78 0.93 -7.35 -8.90
C GLY A 78 0.09 -6.18 -9.40
N TYR A 79 0.66 -5.21 -10.12
CA TYR A 79 -0.09 -4.14 -10.78
C TYR A 79 -0.83 -4.71 -11.99
N ASP A 80 -2.02 -5.25 -11.76
CA ASP A 80 -2.73 -6.09 -12.72
C ASP A 80 -4.03 -5.47 -13.25
N THR A 81 -4.36 -4.22 -12.90
CA THR A 81 -5.59 -3.54 -13.34
C THR A 81 -5.26 -2.28 -14.14
N VAL A 82 -5.87 -2.10 -15.30
CA VAL A 82 -5.77 -0.89 -16.14
C VAL A 82 -7.13 -0.23 -16.23
N THR A 83 -7.27 0.99 -15.71
CA THR A 83 -8.55 1.72 -15.62
C THR A 83 -8.57 2.92 -16.56
N VAL A 84 -9.58 2.97 -17.42
CA VAL A 84 -9.90 4.18 -18.21
C VAL A 84 -10.86 5.04 -17.39
N ASP A 85 -10.42 6.25 -17.05
CA ASP A 85 -11.19 7.20 -16.24
C ASP A 85 -12.23 7.98 -17.07
N ASP A 86 -12.76 9.07 -16.52
CA ASP A 86 -13.81 9.88 -17.14
C ASP A 86 -13.40 10.41 -18.54
N GLY A 87 -14.40 10.70 -19.37
CA GLY A 87 -14.24 11.18 -20.74
C GLY A 87 -14.27 10.10 -21.83
N TRP A 88 -14.45 8.83 -21.48
CA TRP A 88 -14.40 7.73 -22.46
C TRP A 88 -15.63 7.62 -23.38
N SER A 89 -16.79 8.12 -22.96
CA SER A 89 -18.06 7.99 -23.69
C SER A 89 -18.43 9.25 -24.47
N LEU A 90 -19.38 9.17 -25.39
CA LEU A 90 -20.02 10.35 -25.99
C LEU A 90 -20.82 11.15 -24.94
N TRP A 91 -21.24 12.34 -25.33
CA TRP A 91 -22.05 13.26 -24.52
C TRP A 91 -23.55 12.93 -24.52
N HIS A 92 -23.92 11.82 -25.18
CA HIS A 92 -25.27 11.31 -25.29
C HIS A 92 -25.25 9.76 -25.32
N ARG A 93 -26.39 9.15 -25.01
CA ARG A 93 -26.60 7.68 -25.10
C ARG A 93 -27.05 7.30 -26.52
N THR A 94 -27.17 6.00 -26.80
CA THR A 94 -27.84 5.55 -28.04
C THR A 94 -29.25 6.11 -28.10
N ASP A 95 -29.75 6.31 -29.32
CA ASP A 95 -31.12 6.79 -29.58
C ASP A 95 -31.38 8.24 -29.12
N GLN A 96 -30.34 8.96 -28.71
CA GLN A 96 -30.33 10.40 -28.47
C GLN A 96 -29.58 11.10 -29.61
N THR A 97 -30.09 12.23 -30.09
CA THR A 97 -29.51 12.99 -31.21
C THR A 97 -28.83 14.29 -30.79
N ASP A 98 -29.03 14.72 -29.55
CA ASP A 98 -28.47 15.96 -29.00
C ASP A 98 -27.61 15.66 -27.77
N ASP A 99 -26.51 16.41 -27.61
CA ASP A 99 -25.67 16.37 -26.42
C ASP A 99 -26.46 16.84 -25.19
N ILE A 100 -26.11 16.34 -24.00
CA ILE A 100 -26.72 16.81 -22.76
C ILE A 100 -26.32 18.28 -22.49
N VAL A 101 -27.26 19.22 -22.65
CA VAL A 101 -27.02 20.67 -22.46
C VAL A 101 -27.46 21.17 -21.08
N ARG A 102 -26.63 22.02 -20.46
CA ARG A 102 -26.91 22.67 -19.17
C ARG A 102 -27.93 23.82 -19.29
N GLY A 103 -29.02 23.77 -18.52
CA GLY A 103 -30.01 24.84 -18.43
C GLY A 103 -29.51 26.09 -17.67
N THR A 104 -30.17 27.24 -17.89
CA THR A 104 -29.79 28.57 -17.35
C THR A 104 -29.86 28.71 -15.82
N GLY A 105 -30.53 27.79 -15.12
CA GLY A 105 -30.62 27.75 -13.65
C GLY A 105 -29.59 26.84 -12.97
N GLY A 106 -28.68 26.22 -13.73
CA GLY A 106 -27.72 25.23 -13.19
C GLY A 106 -28.35 23.89 -12.76
N ALA A 107 -29.69 23.82 -12.70
CA ALA A 107 -30.45 22.60 -12.52
C ALA A 107 -30.56 21.82 -13.82
N MET A 108 -30.07 20.59 -13.83
CA MET A 108 -30.37 19.57 -14.84
C MET A 108 -31.74 18.91 -14.55
N GLN A 109 -32.76 19.74 -14.37
CA GLN A 109 -34.15 19.31 -14.26
C GLN A 109 -34.71 19.32 -15.68
N LEU A 110 -35.17 18.17 -16.17
CA LEU A 110 -35.94 18.15 -17.41
C LEU A 110 -37.26 18.87 -17.11
N TYR A 111 -37.57 19.88 -17.90
CA TYR A 111 -38.85 20.60 -17.85
C TYR A 111 -39.57 20.37 -19.18
N ASP A 112 -40.88 20.19 -19.13
CA ASP A 112 -41.69 20.26 -20.36
C ASP A 112 -41.77 21.72 -20.89
N ASP A 113 -42.34 21.90 -22.07
CA ASP A 113 -42.57 23.21 -22.70
C ASP A 113 -43.43 24.17 -21.84
N ALA A 114 -44.10 23.65 -20.80
CA ALA A 114 -44.91 24.41 -19.85
C ALA A 114 -44.17 24.74 -18.53
N GLY A 115 -42.89 24.35 -18.41
CA GLY A 115 -42.04 24.62 -17.25
C GLY A 115 -42.30 23.71 -16.05
N ASN A 116 -42.97 22.56 -16.22
CA ASN A 116 -43.17 21.56 -15.16
C ASN A 116 -42.02 20.57 -15.11
N PRO A 117 -41.55 20.16 -13.92
CA PRO A 117 -40.53 19.12 -13.79
C PRO A 117 -41.06 17.77 -14.28
N VAL A 118 -40.37 17.12 -15.22
CA VAL A 118 -40.77 15.83 -15.80
C VAL A 118 -39.88 14.67 -15.34
N SER A 119 -40.50 13.51 -15.11
CA SER A 119 -39.81 12.24 -14.87
C SER A 119 -39.68 11.47 -16.19
N GLY A 120 -38.47 11.34 -16.73
CA GLY A 120 -38.16 10.34 -17.76
C GLY A 120 -38.80 10.53 -19.13
N THR A 121 -38.95 11.77 -19.60
CA THR A 121 -39.07 12.19 -21.02
C THR A 121 -39.26 13.69 -21.01
N ASP A 122 -38.61 14.44 -21.91
CA ASP A 122 -38.66 15.92 -21.97
C ASP A 122 -40.00 16.51 -22.48
N GLY A 123 -41.05 15.69 -22.55
CA GLY A 123 -42.35 16.09 -23.09
C GLY A 123 -42.41 16.24 -24.62
N THR A 124 -41.28 16.10 -25.33
CA THR A 124 -41.20 16.17 -26.81
C THR A 124 -41.00 14.80 -27.48
N GLY A 125 -40.77 13.75 -26.68
CA GLY A 125 -40.59 12.38 -27.14
C GLY A 125 -39.16 11.85 -27.00
N ASN A 126 -38.22 12.63 -26.48
CA ASN A 126 -36.89 12.14 -26.11
C ASN A 126 -36.91 11.52 -24.71
N ASP A 127 -36.51 10.26 -24.62
CA ASP A 127 -36.39 9.51 -23.36
C ASP A 127 -34.91 9.44 -22.91
N PRO A 128 -34.46 10.34 -22.02
CA PRO A 128 -33.10 10.30 -21.47
C PRO A 128 -32.86 9.11 -20.52
N THR A 129 -33.89 8.29 -20.26
CA THR A 129 -33.84 7.06 -19.46
C THR A 129 -33.75 5.78 -20.31
N SER A 130 -33.66 5.92 -21.63
CA SER A 130 -33.36 4.83 -22.57
C SER A 130 -31.98 5.00 -23.21
N GLY A 131 -31.43 3.92 -23.75
CA GLY A 131 -30.19 3.92 -24.52
C GLY A 131 -28.93 3.50 -23.75
N HIS A 132 -27.92 3.09 -24.52
CA HIS A 132 -26.65 2.56 -24.04
C HIS A 132 -25.56 3.64 -24.05
N LEU A 133 -24.55 3.51 -23.19
CA LEU A 133 -23.35 4.35 -23.26
C LEU A 133 -22.56 4.01 -24.53
N ILE A 134 -22.03 5.04 -25.21
CA ILE A 134 -21.30 4.88 -26.47
C ILE A 134 -19.85 5.31 -26.26
N PRO A 135 -18.84 4.45 -26.43
CA PRO A 135 -17.44 4.89 -26.45
C PRO A 135 -17.21 5.93 -27.55
N ARG A 136 -16.45 6.99 -27.27
CA ARG A 136 -16.17 8.03 -28.28
C ARG A 136 -15.41 7.42 -29.47
N PRO A 137 -15.94 7.45 -30.71
CA PRO A 137 -15.33 6.72 -31.82
C PRO A 137 -14.04 7.36 -32.36
N ASP A 138 -13.78 8.63 -32.06
CA ASP A 138 -12.56 9.36 -32.40
C ASP A 138 -11.38 8.98 -31.49
N THR A 139 -11.61 8.70 -30.20
CA THR A 139 -10.57 8.27 -29.26
C THR A 139 -10.58 6.77 -28.96
N PHE A 140 -11.73 6.11 -29.07
CA PHE A 140 -11.97 4.67 -28.84
C PHE A 140 -12.66 4.01 -30.05
N PRO A 141 -12.02 4.03 -31.23
CA PRO A 141 -12.61 3.47 -32.45
C PRO A 141 -12.85 1.96 -32.33
N SER A 142 -13.95 1.47 -32.89
CA SER A 142 -14.23 0.03 -32.96
C SER A 142 -13.10 -0.73 -33.65
N GLN A 143 -12.83 -1.95 -33.17
CA GLN A 143 -11.73 -2.81 -33.64
C GLN A 143 -12.23 -4.18 -34.05
N GLN A 144 -11.38 -4.94 -34.77
CA GLN A 144 -11.59 -6.37 -34.98
C GLN A 144 -10.92 -7.15 -33.85
N TRP A 145 -11.67 -8.04 -33.20
CA TRP A 145 -11.14 -9.01 -32.24
C TRP A 145 -11.72 -10.39 -32.52
N ASN A 146 -10.85 -11.37 -32.78
CA ASN A 146 -11.24 -12.75 -33.12
C ASN A 146 -12.31 -12.84 -34.24
N GLY A 147 -12.21 -11.98 -35.26
CA GLY A 147 -13.13 -11.96 -36.41
C GLY A 147 -14.48 -11.29 -36.14
N LYS A 148 -14.67 -10.65 -34.98
CA LYS A 148 -15.84 -9.85 -34.63
C LYS A 148 -15.46 -8.37 -34.54
N THR A 149 -16.30 -7.48 -35.07
CA THR A 149 -16.22 -6.06 -34.75
C THR A 149 -16.69 -5.83 -33.30
N VAL A 150 -15.83 -5.27 -32.48
CA VAL A 150 -16.10 -4.90 -31.08
C VAL A 150 -15.91 -3.40 -30.89
N ASN A 151 -16.61 -2.81 -29.93
CA ASN A 151 -16.39 -1.39 -29.61
C ASN A 151 -15.00 -1.19 -28.97
N GLY A 152 -14.51 0.06 -28.90
CA GLY A 152 -13.16 0.35 -28.41
C GLY A 152 -12.91 -0.08 -26.96
N ILE A 153 -13.94 -0.06 -26.10
CA ILE A 153 -13.81 -0.50 -24.69
C ILE A 153 -13.76 -2.03 -24.59
N GLU A 154 -14.62 -2.76 -25.29
CA GLU A 154 -14.56 -4.23 -25.38
C GLU A 154 -13.21 -4.68 -25.98
N TYR A 155 -12.66 -3.95 -26.96
CA TYR A 155 -11.32 -4.19 -27.48
C TYR A 155 -10.23 -4.05 -26.41
N LEU A 156 -10.22 -2.93 -25.66
CA LEU A 156 -9.23 -2.68 -24.62
C LEU A 156 -9.31 -3.69 -23.48
N ALA A 157 -10.52 -4.07 -23.06
CA ALA A 157 -10.72 -5.11 -22.06
C ALA A 157 -10.15 -6.45 -22.53
N ASN A 158 -10.50 -6.88 -23.75
CA ASN A 158 -9.95 -8.09 -24.34
C ASN A 158 -8.41 -8.04 -24.48
N TYR A 159 -7.86 -6.87 -24.84
CA TYR A 159 -6.41 -6.69 -24.96
C TYR A 159 -5.71 -6.79 -23.60
N ALA A 160 -6.25 -6.14 -22.55
CA ALA A 160 -5.75 -6.27 -21.18
C ALA A 160 -5.79 -7.72 -20.69
N HIS A 161 -6.91 -8.42 -20.89
CA HIS A 161 -7.06 -9.84 -20.54
C HIS A 161 -6.03 -10.71 -21.25
N SER A 162 -5.72 -10.43 -22.53
CA SER A 162 -4.70 -11.17 -23.29
C SER A 162 -3.28 -11.03 -22.72
N LYS A 163 -3.06 -10.01 -21.89
CA LYS A 163 -1.80 -9.73 -21.19
C LYS A 163 -1.83 -10.13 -19.72
N GLY A 164 -2.89 -10.80 -19.27
CA GLY A 164 -3.06 -11.25 -17.87
C GLY A 164 -3.46 -10.14 -16.91
N MET A 165 -3.99 -9.02 -17.42
CA MET A 165 -4.50 -7.90 -16.62
C MET A 165 -6.02 -7.89 -16.60
N LYS A 166 -6.59 -7.27 -15.58
CA LYS A 166 -7.98 -6.83 -15.47
C LYS A 166 -8.17 -5.48 -16.15
N PHE A 167 -9.39 -5.21 -16.59
CA PHE A 167 -9.76 -3.93 -17.19
C PHE A 167 -10.78 -3.17 -16.33
N GLY A 168 -10.50 -1.88 -16.13
CA GLY A 168 -11.32 -0.97 -15.34
C GLY A 168 -11.96 0.12 -16.19
N LEU A 169 -13.16 0.55 -15.80
CA LEU A 169 -13.89 1.64 -16.46
C LEU A 169 -14.46 2.64 -15.43
N TYR A 170 -14.75 3.84 -15.89
CA TYR A 170 -15.38 4.89 -15.10
C TYR A 170 -16.90 4.95 -15.31
N ALA A 171 -17.62 5.16 -14.22
CA ALA A 171 -19.03 5.56 -14.20
C ALA A 171 -19.28 6.49 -13.00
N THR A 172 -20.51 7.00 -12.87
CA THR A 172 -20.91 7.87 -11.76
C THR A 172 -22.30 7.50 -11.27
N ASP A 173 -22.58 7.80 -10.00
CA ASP A 173 -23.87 7.57 -9.35
C ASP A 173 -24.89 8.70 -9.53
N THR A 174 -24.52 9.67 -10.36
CA THR A 174 -25.29 10.82 -10.80
C THR A 174 -25.74 10.68 -12.26
N TYR A 175 -26.51 11.65 -12.75
CA TYR A 175 -26.93 11.72 -14.16
C TYR A 175 -25.79 12.07 -15.11
N LEU A 176 -24.72 12.70 -14.61
CA LEU A 176 -23.60 13.18 -15.39
C LEU A 176 -22.27 12.93 -14.70
N THR A 177 -21.28 12.48 -15.46
CA THR A 177 -19.90 12.35 -14.99
C THR A 177 -19.27 13.70 -14.66
N CYS A 178 -18.11 13.72 -14.02
CA CYS A 178 -17.35 14.95 -13.69
C CYS A 178 -16.98 15.78 -14.92
N GLN A 179 -16.92 15.14 -16.09
CA GLN A 179 -16.71 15.77 -17.38
C GLN A 179 -18.00 15.97 -18.17
N MET A 180 -19.15 15.87 -17.51
CA MET A 180 -20.49 16.13 -18.06
C MET A 180 -20.94 15.14 -19.16
N HIS A 181 -20.40 13.91 -19.16
CA HIS A 181 -20.89 12.81 -19.99
C HIS A 181 -22.07 12.10 -19.30
N PRO A 182 -22.89 11.29 -19.99
CA PRO A 182 -23.99 10.56 -19.36
C PRO A 182 -23.51 9.65 -18.21
N GLY A 183 -24.08 9.82 -17.03
CA GLY A 183 -23.87 8.99 -15.85
C GLY A 183 -24.86 7.83 -15.73
N SER A 184 -24.69 6.97 -14.73
CA SER A 184 -25.43 5.69 -14.62
C SER A 184 -26.68 5.73 -13.75
N LEU A 185 -27.02 6.87 -13.14
CA LEU A 185 -28.22 6.96 -12.30
C LEU A 185 -29.49 6.68 -13.10
N GLY A 186 -30.27 5.68 -12.66
CA GLY A 186 -31.47 5.22 -13.35
C GLY A 186 -31.22 4.27 -14.52
N HIS A 187 -29.96 4.01 -14.86
CA HIS A 187 -29.49 3.11 -15.91
C HIS A 187 -28.61 1.98 -15.35
N GLU A 188 -28.62 1.77 -14.04
CA GLU A 188 -27.68 0.89 -13.35
C GLU A 188 -27.73 -0.52 -13.95
N GLY A 189 -28.93 -1.06 -14.23
CA GLY A 189 -29.09 -2.37 -14.85
C GLY A 189 -28.57 -2.45 -16.30
N THR A 190 -28.81 -1.41 -17.09
CA THR A 190 -28.38 -1.35 -18.50
C THR A 190 -26.85 -1.21 -18.59
N ASP A 191 -26.30 -0.22 -17.90
CA ASP A 191 -24.86 0.09 -17.97
C ASP A 191 -24.02 -1.06 -17.40
N THR A 192 -24.46 -1.68 -16.30
CA THR A 192 -23.74 -2.83 -15.74
C THR A 192 -23.81 -4.07 -16.62
N ALA A 193 -24.93 -4.28 -17.34
CA ALA A 193 -25.01 -5.34 -18.34
C ALA A 193 -24.03 -5.11 -19.49
N ASP A 194 -23.91 -3.86 -19.96
CA ASP A 194 -22.94 -3.48 -20.99
C ASP A 194 -21.50 -3.68 -20.50
N PHE A 195 -21.15 -3.16 -19.33
CA PHE A 195 -19.81 -3.26 -18.74
C PHE A 195 -19.38 -4.72 -18.58
N VAL A 196 -20.25 -5.56 -18.01
CA VAL A 196 -19.99 -7.00 -17.90
C VAL A 196 -19.87 -7.64 -19.29
N SER A 197 -20.67 -7.23 -20.28
CA SER A 197 -20.59 -7.77 -21.65
C SER A 197 -19.31 -7.36 -22.38
N TRP A 198 -18.74 -6.19 -22.08
CA TRP A 198 -17.48 -5.72 -22.64
C TRP A 198 -16.26 -6.32 -21.94
N GLY A 199 -16.46 -6.97 -20.78
CA GLY A 199 -15.38 -7.62 -20.02
C GLY A 199 -14.73 -6.70 -18.99
N VAL A 200 -15.45 -5.70 -18.48
CA VAL A 200 -14.99 -4.85 -17.38
C VAL A 200 -14.92 -5.69 -16.09
N ASP A 201 -13.81 -5.59 -15.37
CA ASP A 201 -13.54 -6.29 -14.09
C ASP A 201 -13.55 -5.34 -12.89
N PHE A 202 -13.40 -4.04 -13.14
CA PHE A 202 -13.30 -2.99 -12.14
C PHE A 202 -14.09 -1.75 -12.59
N VAL A 203 -14.85 -1.11 -11.70
CA VAL A 203 -15.51 0.15 -11.99
C VAL A 203 -15.12 1.18 -10.92
N LYS A 204 -14.58 2.31 -11.35
CA LYS A 204 -14.55 3.53 -10.53
C LYS A 204 -15.91 4.22 -10.67
N TYR A 205 -16.56 4.48 -9.54
CA TYR A 205 -17.92 4.98 -9.45
C TYR A 205 -17.95 6.28 -8.66
N ASP A 206 -17.98 7.39 -9.39
CA ASP A 206 -17.86 8.75 -8.89
C ASP A 206 -19.18 9.32 -8.34
N ASP A 207 -19.11 10.52 -7.75
CA ASP A 207 -20.26 11.30 -7.23
C ASP A 207 -20.01 12.78 -7.51
N CYS A 208 -20.15 13.16 -8.79
CA CYS A 208 -19.88 14.51 -9.28
C CYS A 208 -21.16 15.34 -9.21
N PRO A 209 -21.27 16.34 -8.31
CA PRO A 209 -22.56 16.97 -8.07
C PRO A 209 -22.74 18.23 -8.92
N TYR A 210 -23.81 18.24 -9.71
CA TYR A 210 -24.22 19.40 -10.50
C TYR A 210 -25.56 19.94 -10.04
N GLY A 211 -25.59 21.18 -9.55
CA GLY A 211 -26.82 21.85 -9.15
C GLY A 211 -26.56 23.17 -8.41
N PRO A 212 -27.61 23.86 -7.93
CA PRO A 212 -27.44 25.03 -7.09
C PRO A 212 -26.83 24.65 -5.73
N ALA A 213 -26.11 25.59 -5.09
CA ALA A 213 -25.62 25.40 -3.74
C ALA A 213 -26.79 25.22 -2.76
N ILE A 214 -26.70 24.21 -1.88
CA ILE A 214 -27.70 24.04 -0.82
C ILE A 214 -27.09 24.46 0.52
N THR A 215 -27.68 25.49 1.14
CA THR A 215 -27.37 25.84 2.53
C THR A 215 -28.30 25.07 3.46
N GLY A 216 -27.75 24.28 4.39
CA GLY A 216 -28.56 23.54 5.34
C GLY A 216 -29.20 24.44 6.41
N PRO A 217 -30.10 23.89 7.24
CA PRO A 217 -30.75 24.63 8.33
C PRO A 217 -29.79 25.19 9.38
N ASP A 218 -28.56 24.65 9.43
CA ASP A 218 -27.45 25.06 10.28
C ASP A 218 -26.60 26.21 9.69
N GLY A 219 -26.93 26.67 8.48
CA GLY A 219 -26.18 27.70 7.77
C GLY A 219 -24.90 27.20 7.09
N HIS A 220 -24.65 25.88 7.06
CA HIS A 220 -23.50 25.32 6.35
C HIS A 220 -23.78 25.23 4.85
N ASP A 221 -22.81 25.62 4.02
CA ASP A 221 -22.86 25.49 2.57
C ASP A 221 -22.42 24.08 2.17
N TYR A 222 -23.37 23.26 1.72
CA TYR A 222 -23.14 21.87 1.31
C TYR A 222 -22.70 21.75 -0.16
N GLY A 223 -22.39 22.89 -0.81
CA GLY A 223 -21.99 22.95 -2.20
C GLY A 223 -23.12 22.64 -3.17
N THR A 224 -22.78 22.55 -4.44
CA THR A 224 -23.71 22.10 -5.48
C THR A 224 -24.11 20.66 -5.16
N GLN A 225 -25.40 20.41 -5.09
CA GLN A 225 -25.96 19.08 -4.94
C GLN A 225 -26.89 18.89 -6.12
N GLY A 226 -26.92 17.68 -6.66
CA GLY A 226 -27.72 17.27 -7.81
C GLY A 226 -29.15 17.81 -7.88
N VAL A 227 -29.86 17.61 -9.00
CA VAL A 227 -31.30 17.88 -9.06
C VAL A 227 -32.07 16.62 -9.46
N GLY A 228 -33.25 16.39 -8.88
CA GLY A 228 -34.10 15.24 -9.23
C GLY A 228 -33.81 13.97 -8.42
N LYS A 229 -33.70 12.78 -9.05
CA LYS A 229 -33.58 11.48 -8.33
C LYS A 229 -32.36 11.38 -7.42
N GLU A 230 -31.26 12.07 -7.77
CA GLU A 230 -30.06 12.22 -6.94
C GLU A 230 -30.45 12.68 -5.53
N LEU A 231 -31.52 13.49 -5.46
CA LEU A 231 -32.06 14.03 -4.24
C LEU A 231 -33.12 13.16 -3.53
N THR A 232 -33.31 11.89 -3.88
CA THR A 232 -34.37 11.05 -3.26
C THR A 232 -33.83 9.80 -2.55
N ARG A 233 -32.53 9.52 -2.75
CA ARG A 233 -31.83 8.36 -2.21
C ARG A 233 -30.43 8.78 -1.77
N SER A 234 -29.98 8.25 -0.63
CA SER A 234 -28.58 8.39 -0.21
C SER A 234 -27.61 7.79 -1.23
N ILE A 235 -26.38 8.33 -1.30
CA ILE A 235 -25.28 7.75 -2.08
C ILE A 235 -25.08 6.26 -1.76
N TYR A 236 -25.18 5.88 -0.49
CA TYR A 236 -25.11 4.48 -0.08
C TYR A 236 -26.10 3.61 -0.86
N ALA A 237 -27.35 4.06 -0.99
CA ALA A 237 -28.39 3.32 -1.69
C ALA A 237 -28.14 3.26 -3.20
N ARG A 238 -27.59 4.32 -3.81
CA ARG A 238 -27.23 4.36 -5.23
C ARG A 238 -26.07 3.40 -5.53
N VAL A 239 -24.99 3.50 -4.75
CA VAL A 239 -23.84 2.57 -4.81
C VAL A 239 -24.28 1.12 -4.61
N GLN A 240 -25.13 0.85 -3.60
CA GLN A 240 -25.65 -0.49 -3.37
C GLN A 240 -26.48 -1.01 -4.54
N THR A 241 -27.29 -0.15 -5.16
CA THR A 241 -28.08 -0.50 -6.34
C THR A 241 -27.17 -0.87 -7.49
N PHE A 242 -26.14 -0.06 -7.76
CA PHE A 242 -25.18 -0.30 -8.82
C PHE A 242 -24.36 -1.58 -8.61
N GLN A 243 -23.83 -1.83 -7.41
CA GLN A 243 -23.10 -3.07 -7.10
C GLN A 243 -23.97 -4.32 -7.26
N ARG A 244 -25.25 -4.26 -6.86
CA ARG A 244 -26.19 -5.37 -7.06
C ARG A 244 -26.48 -5.60 -8.54
N ALA A 245 -26.56 -4.54 -9.34
CA ALA A 245 -26.74 -4.63 -10.77
C ALA A 245 -25.52 -5.28 -11.44
N LEU A 246 -24.29 -4.92 -11.05
CA LEU A 246 -23.06 -5.60 -11.46
C LEU A 246 -23.09 -7.10 -11.14
N ASP A 247 -23.39 -7.46 -9.88
CA ASP A 247 -23.45 -8.87 -9.47
C ASP A 247 -24.53 -9.65 -10.25
N ALA A 248 -25.68 -9.03 -10.50
CA ALA A 248 -26.77 -9.64 -11.28
C ALA A 248 -26.39 -9.81 -12.76
N ALA A 249 -25.76 -8.80 -13.38
CA ALA A 249 -25.26 -8.86 -14.74
C ALA A 249 -24.18 -9.95 -14.91
N SER A 250 -23.20 -10.01 -14.00
CA SER A 250 -22.19 -11.07 -13.95
C SER A 250 -22.82 -12.45 -13.85
N ALA A 251 -23.81 -12.63 -12.97
CA ALA A 251 -24.51 -13.91 -12.82
C ALA A 251 -25.31 -14.27 -14.08
N ALA A 252 -26.04 -13.32 -14.66
CA ALA A 252 -26.86 -13.55 -15.86
C ALA A 252 -26.01 -13.90 -17.09
N GLN A 253 -24.80 -13.35 -17.19
CA GLN A 253 -23.89 -13.57 -18.31
C GLN A 253 -22.86 -14.67 -18.06
N GLY A 254 -22.83 -15.26 -16.85
CA GLY A 254 -21.84 -16.28 -16.48
C GLY A 254 -20.41 -15.77 -16.43
N ARG A 255 -20.20 -14.49 -16.07
CA ARG A 255 -18.89 -13.82 -16.01
C ARG A 255 -18.44 -13.58 -14.57
N GLY A 256 -17.17 -13.22 -14.42
CA GLY A 256 -16.60 -12.80 -13.14
C GLY A 256 -17.36 -11.59 -12.56
N LYS A 257 -17.34 -11.47 -11.22
CA LYS A 257 -17.88 -10.30 -10.54
C LYS A 257 -16.96 -9.10 -10.74
N VAL A 258 -17.54 -7.91 -10.68
CA VAL A 258 -16.85 -6.63 -10.90
C VAL A 258 -16.55 -5.96 -9.57
N THR A 259 -15.30 -5.52 -9.39
CA THR A 259 -14.85 -4.74 -8.23
C THR A 259 -15.33 -3.31 -8.36
N LEU A 260 -15.87 -2.71 -7.30
CA LEU A 260 -16.38 -1.34 -7.30
C LEU A 260 -15.53 -0.45 -6.40
N SER A 261 -15.00 0.63 -6.96
CA SER A 261 -14.33 1.70 -6.23
C SER A 261 -15.24 2.92 -6.18
N VAL A 262 -15.69 3.30 -4.98
CA VAL A 262 -16.52 4.49 -4.77
C VAL A 262 -15.62 5.69 -4.64
N SER A 263 -15.74 6.60 -5.61
CA SER A 263 -14.89 7.78 -5.75
C SER A 263 -15.54 9.08 -5.25
N ALA A 264 -16.50 8.98 -4.33
CA ALA A 264 -17.24 10.14 -3.84
C ALA A 264 -16.46 10.95 -2.78
N GLN A 265 -16.38 12.27 -2.95
CA GLN A 265 -15.74 13.14 -1.97
C GLN A 265 -16.65 13.34 -0.74
N PRO A 266 -16.11 13.37 0.50
CA PRO A 266 -16.92 13.44 1.73
C PRO A 266 -17.90 14.63 1.80
N VAL A 267 -17.57 15.74 1.14
CA VAL A 267 -18.39 16.97 1.10
C VAL A 267 -19.65 16.85 0.23
N HIS A 268 -19.73 15.86 -0.64
CA HIS A 268 -20.83 15.72 -1.61
C HIS A 268 -21.91 14.73 -1.16
N THR A 269 -21.67 13.99 -0.08
CA THR A 269 -22.57 12.90 0.31
C THR A 269 -23.80 13.36 1.11
N GLY A 270 -23.85 14.62 1.56
CA GLY A 270 -24.85 15.14 2.51
C GLY A 270 -25.98 15.91 1.85
N LEU A 271 -27.18 15.33 1.83
CA LEU A 271 -28.39 16.00 1.35
C LEU A 271 -29.22 16.52 2.52
N PRO A 272 -29.50 17.83 2.63
CA PRO A 272 -30.12 18.41 3.82
C PRO A 272 -31.59 18.04 4.06
N TYR A 273 -32.35 17.51 3.09
CA TYR A 273 -33.69 16.92 3.33
C TYR A 273 -33.62 15.42 3.67
N LEU A 274 -32.42 14.81 3.73
CA LEU A 274 -32.23 13.48 4.32
C LEU A 274 -31.76 13.57 5.78
N LEU A 275 -31.76 14.78 6.36
CA LEU A 275 -31.39 15.09 7.75
C LEU A 275 -32.38 14.52 8.77
N ASP A 276 -33.68 14.51 8.45
CA ASP A 276 -34.64 13.77 9.25
C ASP A 276 -34.64 12.32 8.76
N PRO A 277 -34.25 11.33 9.58
CA PRO A 277 -34.44 9.91 9.24
C PRO A 277 -35.90 9.55 8.91
N ASN A 278 -36.85 10.43 9.24
CA ASN A 278 -38.28 10.31 8.93
C ASN A 278 -38.76 11.32 7.87
N ASP A 279 -37.86 12.00 7.14
CA ASP A 279 -38.28 12.91 6.08
C ASP A 279 -39.15 12.15 5.06
N PRO A 280 -40.38 12.58 4.78
CA PRO A 280 -41.28 11.90 3.86
C PRO A 280 -40.78 11.88 2.39
N ALA A 281 -39.82 12.73 2.03
CA ALA A 281 -39.16 12.72 0.72
C ALA A 281 -38.07 11.64 0.61
N ARG A 282 -37.59 11.09 1.73
CA ARG A 282 -36.64 9.98 1.75
C ARG A 282 -37.31 8.68 1.33
N THR A 283 -36.72 7.99 0.36
CA THR A 283 -37.26 6.71 -0.14
C THR A 283 -36.46 5.47 0.27
N ASP A 284 -35.25 5.65 0.82
CA ASP A 284 -34.37 4.57 1.28
C ASP A 284 -34.39 4.42 2.83
N PRO A 285 -34.25 3.21 3.37
CA PRO A 285 -34.18 3.00 4.82
C PRO A 285 -32.95 3.66 5.44
N VAL A 286 -33.06 4.12 6.70
CA VAL A 286 -31.91 4.63 7.47
C VAL A 286 -30.89 3.52 7.65
N VAL A 287 -29.72 3.68 7.03
CA VAL A 287 -28.62 2.73 7.17
C VAL A 287 -27.85 3.08 8.45
N LEU A 288 -27.88 2.17 9.41
CA LEU A 288 -26.97 2.18 10.54
C LEU A 288 -25.65 1.54 10.08
N ALA A 289 -24.72 2.35 9.56
CA ALA A 289 -23.37 1.83 9.35
C ALA A 289 -22.81 1.40 10.72
N ALA A 290 -22.27 0.18 10.82
CA ALA A 290 -21.85 -0.28 12.14
C ALA A 290 -20.64 0.56 12.60
N GLY A 291 -20.78 1.18 13.77
CA GLY A 291 -19.78 2.11 14.31
C GLY A 291 -20.08 3.60 14.08
N THR A 292 -21.10 3.98 13.30
CA THR A 292 -21.56 5.38 13.30
C THR A 292 -22.45 5.67 14.51
N PRO A 293 -22.22 6.78 15.23
CA PRO A 293 -23.18 7.28 16.20
C PRO A 293 -24.57 7.40 15.57
N LYS A 294 -25.64 7.24 16.36
CA LYS A 294 -27.06 7.19 15.97
C LYS A 294 -27.58 8.36 15.10
N TYR A 295 -26.73 9.34 14.78
CA TYR A 295 -27.06 10.57 14.04
C TYR A 295 -26.14 10.87 12.86
N GLN A 296 -25.23 9.97 12.47
CA GLN A 296 -24.49 10.09 11.20
C GLN A 296 -25.12 9.13 10.17
N ALA A 297 -26.12 9.63 9.43
CA ALA A 297 -26.63 8.94 8.25
C ALA A 297 -25.49 8.79 7.21
N PRO A 298 -25.48 7.72 6.38
CA PRO A 298 -24.58 7.67 5.22
C PRO A 298 -24.87 8.89 4.36
N GLY A 299 -23.84 9.70 4.19
CA GLY A 299 -23.98 11.06 3.67
C GLY A 299 -23.34 12.14 4.54
N TYR A 300 -23.11 11.86 5.83
CA TYR A 300 -22.43 12.78 6.76
C TYR A 300 -21.12 12.22 7.32
N ALA A 301 -20.88 10.91 7.12
CA ALA A 301 -19.62 10.26 7.46
C ALA A 301 -18.78 10.09 6.20
N PRO A 302 -17.43 10.24 6.28
CA PRO A 302 -16.54 9.92 5.16
C PRO A 302 -16.88 8.56 4.55
N THR A 303 -16.78 8.43 3.22
CA THR A 303 -17.18 7.19 2.52
C THR A 303 -16.52 5.94 3.11
N GLY A 304 -15.26 6.06 3.57
CA GLY A 304 -14.50 5.01 4.26
C GLY A 304 -15.14 4.45 5.52
N VAL A 305 -16.24 5.04 6.03
CA VAL A 305 -17.01 4.51 7.17
C VAL A 305 -18.07 3.50 6.74
N TRP A 306 -18.66 3.67 5.55
CA TRP A 306 -19.83 2.87 5.12
C TRP A 306 -19.61 2.11 3.82
N CYS A 307 -18.75 2.59 2.91
CA CYS A 307 -18.66 2.09 1.54
C CYS A 307 -18.26 0.61 1.48
N GLY A 308 -17.44 0.14 2.43
CA GLY A 308 -17.07 -1.28 2.52
C GLY A 308 -18.23 -2.27 2.62
N GLN A 309 -19.43 -1.80 2.98
CA GLN A 309 -20.64 -2.63 3.03
C GLN A 309 -21.26 -2.88 1.65
N VAL A 310 -20.94 -2.04 0.66
CA VAL A 310 -21.61 -1.96 -0.64
C VAL A 310 -20.64 -1.86 -1.82
N ALA A 311 -19.35 -1.70 -1.56
CA ALA A 311 -18.25 -1.58 -2.52
C ALA A 311 -16.93 -2.00 -1.84
N HIS A 312 -15.81 -1.89 -2.58
CA HIS A 312 -14.52 -2.44 -2.17
C HIS A 312 -13.46 -1.39 -1.83
N LEU A 313 -13.46 -0.25 -2.52
CA LEU A 313 -12.52 0.86 -2.31
C LEU A 313 -13.33 2.12 -2.01
N CYS A 314 -12.92 2.87 -1.00
CA CYS A 314 -13.71 3.96 -0.46
C CYS A 314 -12.88 5.24 -0.35
N ARG A 315 -13.05 6.18 -1.30
CA ARG A 315 -12.31 7.45 -1.36
C ARG A 315 -12.54 8.29 -0.11
N ILE A 316 -11.54 8.39 0.76
CA ILE A 316 -11.69 9.06 2.06
C ILE A 316 -11.40 10.57 2.04
N GLY A 317 -10.97 11.11 0.91
CA GLY A 317 -10.68 12.52 0.70
C GLY A 317 -10.94 12.98 -0.74
N GLY A 318 -10.82 14.29 -0.97
CA GLY A 318 -10.90 14.89 -2.31
C GLY A 318 -9.70 14.53 -3.18
N ASP A 319 -9.75 14.92 -4.44
CA ASP A 319 -8.69 14.60 -5.40
C ASP A 319 -7.35 15.18 -4.96
N ARG A 320 -6.28 14.39 -5.14
CA ARG A 320 -4.91 14.83 -4.86
C ARG A 320 -4.28 15.44 -6.10
N ASN A 321 -3.23 16.21 -5.89
CA ASN A 321 -2.37 16.77 -6.92
C ASN A 321 -0.93 16.29 -6.69
N SER A 322 0.01 16.78 -7.49
CA SER A 322 1.43 16.45 -7.39
C SER A 322 2.14 17.12 -6.19
N ASP A 323 1.41 17.45 -5.12
CA ASP A 323 1.97 17.85 -3.82
C ASP A 323 1.80 16.72 -2.80
N LEU A 324 2.90 16.35 -2.14
CA LEU A 324 2.92 15.30 -1.13
C LEU A 324 1.98 15.64 0.05
N ASN A 325 1.72 16.92 0.34
CA ASN A 325 0.85 17.35 1.44
C ASN A 325 -0.54 16.68 1.43
N GLY A 326 -1.06 16.32 0.25
CA GLY A 326 -2.35 15.63 0.12
C GLY A 326 -2.40 14.25 0.80
N VAL A 327 -1.27 13.52 0.85
CA VAL A 327 -1.18 12.19 1.48
C VAL A 327 -0.63 12.24 2.91
N LEU A 328 0.01 13.34 3.32
CA LEU A 328 0.56 13.52 4.66
C LEU A 328 -0.54 13.65 5.74
N TYR A 329 -0.13 13.77 7.01
CA TYR A 329 -1.03 13.71 8.16
C TYR A 329 -2.15 14.75 8.12
N GLN A 330 -1.87 15.98 7.69
CA GLN A 330 -2.92 17.01 7.59
C GLN A 330 -3.83 16.84 6.36
N GLY A 331 -3.38 16.07 5.36
CA GLY A 331 -4.20 15.60 4.25
C GLY A 331 -5.00 14.35 4.65
N GLN A 332 -4.91 13.30 3.84
CA GLN A 332 -5.80 12.15 3.96
C GLN A 332 -5.34 11.10 4.99
N LEU A 333 -4.06 11.08 5.40
CA LEU A 333 -3.55 10.08 6.35
C LEU A 333 -4.24 10.15 7.72
N ARG A 334 -4.57 11.34 8.24
CA ARG A 334 -5.31 11.45 9.51
C ARG A 334 -6.67 10.75 9.43
N THR A 335 -7.40 10.95 8.34
CA THR A 335 -8.70 10.30 8.11
C THR A 335 -8.54 8.78 8.03
N ALA A 336 -7.51 8.29 7.32
CA ALA A 336 -7.22 6.86 7.24
C ALA A 336 -6.97 6.24 8.63
N LEU A 337 -6.19 6.93 9.47
CA LEU A 337 -5.85 6.47 10.82
C LEU A 337 -7.05 6.52 11.78
N GLU A 338 -7.91 7.54 11.65
CA GLU A 338 -9.11 7.71 12.46
C GLU A 338 -10.13 6.60 12.20
N TYR A 339 -10.38 6.26 10.93
CA TYR A 339 -11.42 5.31 10.54
C TYR A 339 -10.90 3.91 10.21
N ARG A 340 -9.65 3.61 10.59
CA ARG A 340 -8.93 2.38 10.24
C ARG A 340 -9.67 1.07 10.55
N GLY A 341 -10.62 1.10 11.50
CA GLY A 341 -11.46 -0.06 11.86
C GLY A 341 -12.41 -0.51 10.75
N ASN A 342 -12.55 0.27 9.68
CA ASN A 342 -13.34 -0.07 8.50
C ASN A 342 -12.50 -0.70 7.37
N VAL A 343 -11.17 -0.78 7.54
CA VAL A 343 -10.26 -1.42 6.59
C VAL A 343 -10.10 -2.90 6.92
N ARG A 344 -10.21 -3.76 5.90
CA ARG A 344 -10.08 -5.23 5.97
C ARG A 344 -10.19 -5.85 4.58
N PRO A 345 -9.91 -7.16 4.41
CA PRO A 345 -10.17 -7.85 3.15
C PRO A 345 -11.57 -7.57 2.58
N GLY A 346 -11.61 -7.05 1.35
CA GLY A 346 -12.81 -6.63 0.63
C GLY A 346 -13.30 -5.21 0.91
N SER A 347 -12.61 -4.41 1.73
CA SER A 347 -12.99 -3.04 2.09
C SER A 347 -11.76 -2.20 2.45
N TRP A 348 -11.36 -1.31 1.55
CA TRP A 348 -10.12 -0.54 1.65
C TRP A 348 -10.40 0.97 1.64
N HIS A 349 -9.67 1.70 2.48
CA HIS A 349 -9.63 3.15 2.35
C HIS A 349 -8.82 3.51 1.12
N ASP A 350 -9.43 4.30 0.25
CA ASP A 350 -8.80 4.80 -0.95
C ASP A 350 -8.32 6.23 -0.68
N LEU A 351 -7.00 6.38 -0.66
CA LEU A 351 -6.33 7.68 -0.49
C LEU A 351 -6.13 8.38 -1.84
N ASP A 352 -6.90 8.02 -2.87
CA ASP A 352 -6.78 8.50 -4.24
C ASP A 352 -5.52 8.00 -4.97
N MET A 353 -5.54 8.14 -6.29
CA MET A 353 -4.47 7.67 -7.19
C MET A 353 -3.09 8.25 -6.82
N SER A 354 -2.06 7.42 -6.95
CA SER A 354 -0.69 7.78 -6.62
C SER A 354 -0.06 8.70 -7.66
N PHE A 355 0.66 9.71 -7.18
CA PHE A 355 1.51 10.60 -7.99
C PHE A 355 2.96 10.11 -8.09
N ALA A 356 3.29 8.96 -7.50
CA ALA A 356 4.62 8.39 -7.59
C ALA A 356 5.01 8.11 -9.05
N GLY A 357 6.08 8.76 -9.48
CA GLY A 357 6.57 8.70 -10.86
C GLY A 357 5.84 9.58 -11.88
N TRP A 358 4.81 10.31 -11.46
CA TRP A 358 4.11 11.27 -12.31
C TRP A 358 5.05 12.40 -12.74
N GLN A 359 4.93 12.80 -14.01
CA GLN A 359 5.63 13.94 -14.60
C GLN A 359 4.59 14.90 -15.19
N ASP A 360 4.88 16.20 -15.15
CA ASP A 360 3.94 17.23 -15.59
C ASP A 360 3.65 17.14 -17.11
N PRO A 361 2.37 16.97 -17.51
CA PRO A 361 1.98 16.90 -18.92
C PRO A 361 2.02 18.25 -19.64
N TYR A 362 1.98 19.37 -18.91
CA TYR A 362 1.94 20.72 -19.50
C TYR A 362 3.31 21.34 -19.74
N GLY A 363 4.37 20.78 -19.16
CA GLY A 363 5.62 20.62 -19.90
C GLY A 363 6.51 21.83 -20.09
N LEU A 364 6.26 22.93 -19.39
CA LEU A 364 7.14 24.08 -19.52
C LEU A 364 8.31 24.08 -18.53
N TRP A 365 8.34 23.23 -17.50
CA TRP A 365 9.12 23.61 -16.29
C TRP A 365 9.98 22.53 -15.64
N GLY A 366 11.30 22.77 -15.75
CA GLY A 366 12.36 22.43 -14.80
C GLY A 366 13.26 23.64 -14.49
N THR A 367 12.83 24.88 -14.82
CA THR A 367 13.64 26.10 -14.63
C THR A 367 12.91 27.33 -14.05
N THR A 368 11.57 27.44 -14.05
CA THR A 368 10.95 28.78 -13.84
C THR A 368 9.50 28.85 -13.31
N ASP A 369 8.78 27.74 -13.04
CA ASP A 369 7.49 27.78 -12.34
C ASP A 369 7.63 27.32 -10.89
N THR A 370 6.86 27.96 -10.02
CA THR A 370 6.91 27.87 -8.57
C THR A 370 5.58 27.40 -7.97
N CYS A 371 4.57 26.98 -8.76
CA CYS A 371 3.36 26.38 -8.18
C CYS A 371 3.65 24.97 -7.66
N GLU A 372 3.24 24.70 -6.42
CA GLU A 372 3.25 23.36 -5.82
C GLU A 372 2.42 22.34 -6.62
N CYS A 373 1.47 22.82 -7.44
CA CYS A 373 0.49 22.04 -8.18
C CYS A 373 0.98 21.34 -9.48
N HIS A 374 2.22 21.61 -9.93
CA HIS A 374 2.82 21.02 -11.15
C HIS A 374 4.23 20.45 -10.91
N LYS A 375 4.58 20.14 -9.66
CA LYS A 375 5.91 19.66 -9.27
C LYS A 375 5.98 18.13 -9.33
N PRO A 376 6.83 17.51 -10.18
CA PRO A 376 7.10 16.09 -10.08
C PRO A 376 7.71 15.73 -8.72
N PHE A 377 7.33 14.56 -8.20
CA PHE A 377 7.91 14.06 -6.95
C PHE A 377 9.40 13.74 -7.11
N THR A 378 10.17 14.12 -6.09
CA THR A 378 11.52 13.59 -5.87
C THR A 378 11.48 12.08 -5.58
N ASP A 379 12.61 11.39 -5.70
CA ASP A 379 12.73 9.98 -5.32
C ASP A 379 12.32 9.71 -3.87
N ASP A 380 12.60 10.66 -2.97
CA ASP A 380 12.20 10.57 -1.56
C ASP A 380 10.69 10.78 -1.39
N GLU A 381 10.08 11.73 -2.09
CA GLU A 381 8.61 11.93 -2.10
C GLU A 381 7.88 10.71 -2.68
N ASN A 382 8.39 10.12 -3.77
CA ASN A 382 7.87 8.86 -4.35
C ASN A 382 7.83 7.74 -3.30
N ARG A 383 8.95 7.53 -2.58
CA ARG A 383 9.04 6.51 -1.52
C ARG A 383 8.15 6.83 -0.32
N THR A 384 7.99 8.11 0.03
CA THR A 384 7.14 8.53 1.13
C THR A 384 5.66 8.30 0.83
N GLU A 385 5.18 8.67 -0.36
CA GLU A 385 3.80 8.39 -0.76
C GLU A 385 3.53 6.88 -0.75
N LEU A 386 4.35 6.09 -1.46
CA LEU A 386 4.19 4.64 -1.53
C LEU A 386 4.28 3.98 -0.15
N GLY A 387 5.19 4.46 0.70
CA GLY A 387 5.31 4.00 2.08
C GLY A 387 4.05 4.28 2.91
N ILE A 388 3.43 5.45 2.76
CA ILE A 388 2.18 5.79 3.44
C ILE A 388 1.04 4.90 2.94
N LEU A 389 0.86 4.79 1.62
CA LEU A 389 -0.19 3.95 1.01
C LEU A 389 -0.05 2.49 1.50
N ALA A 390 1.16 1.93 1.44
CA ALA A 390 1.46 0.59 1.91
C ALA A 390 1.21 0.42 3.41
N MET A 391 1.52 1.42 4.23
CA MET A 391 1.24 1.34 5.67
C MET A 391 -0.25 1.43 5.98
N THR A 392 -1.04 2.11 5.14
CA THR A 392 -2.50 2.22 5.32
C THR A 392 -3.30 1.10 4.65
N ALA A 393 -2.65 0.15 3.96
CA ALA A 393 -3.32 -0.85 3.12
C ALA A 393 -4.25 -0.18 2.09
N ALA A 394 -3.75 0.87 1.45
CA ALA A 394 -4.48 1.62 0.45
C ALA A 394 -4.23 1.02 -0.94
N PRO A 395 -5.17 1.15 -1.89
CA PRO A 395 -4.94 0.75 -3.28
C PRO A 395 -3.67 1.38 -3.85
N LEU A 396 -2.84 0.58 -4.52
CA LEU A 396 -1.65 1.06 -5.25
C LEU A 396 -2.02 1.28 -6.72
N ILE A 397 -2.76 2.35 -6.99
CA ILE A 397 -3.20 2.72 -8.34
C ILE A 397 -2.32 3.88 -8.82
N SER A 398 -1.40 3.61 -9.74
CA SER A 398 -0.52 4.63 -10.31
C SER A 398 -1.29 5.54 -11.26
N GLY A 399 -1.06 6.84 -11.14
CA GLY A 399 -1.53 7.85 -12.09
C GLY A 399 -0.44 8.36 -13.03
N ALA A 400 0.76 7.75 -13.05
CA ALA A 400 1.87 8.18 -13.90
C ALA A 400 1.69 7.79 -15.37
N ASP A 401 2.39 8.46 -16.29
CA ASP A 401 2.48 8.02 -17.68
C ASP A 401 3.37 6.78 -17.78
N LEU A 402 2.74 5.60 -17.84
CA LEU A 402 3.43 4.32 -17.95
C LEU A 402 3.68 3.96 -19.42
N ARG A 403 4.17 4.91 -20.23
CA ARG A 403 4.68 4.66 -21.58
C ARG A 403 6.18 4.90 -21.64
N THR A 404 6.84 4.42 -22.69
CA THR A 404 8.26 4.70 -22.87
C THR A 404 8.51 6.21 -23.05
N THR A 405 9.70 6.69 -22.69
CA THR A 405 10.11 8.08 -22.91
C THR A 405 9.91 8.54 -24.35
N GLN A 406 10.01 7.63 -25.33
CA GLN A 406 9.79 7.93 -26.75
C GLN A 406 8.30 8.12 -27.08
N GLN A 407 7.43 7.24 -26.58
CA GLN A 407 5.97 7.33 -26.77
C GLN A 407 5.38 8.54 -26.02
N ALA A 408 5.93 8.85 -24.85
CA ALA A 408 5.52 9.95 -24.00
C ALA A 408 6.22 11.27 -24.32
N GLN A 409 6.91 11.38 -25.48
CA GLN A 409 7.49 12.65 -25.91
C GLN A 409 6.39 13.68 -26.18
N ARG A 410 6.63 14.89 -25.71
CA ARG A 410 5.81 16.07 -25.95
C ARG A 410 6.69 17.18 -26.50
N SER A 411 6.09 18.07 -27.28
CA SER A 411 6.77 19.26 -27.80
C SER A 411 5.81 20.44 -27.81
N GLY A 412 6.24 21.57 -27.27
CA GLY A 412 5.47 22.80 -27.16
C GLY A 412 6.41 23.99 -26.93
N GLU A 413 6.07 25.15 -27.50
CA GLU A 413 6.84 26.40 -27.30
C GLU A 413 8.36 26.30 -27.59
N GLY A 414 8.76 25.40 -28.51
CA GLY A 414 10.16 25.18 -28.88
C GLY A 414 10.95 24.28 -27.92
N VAL A 415 10.29 23.67 -26.93
CA VAL A 415 10.88 22.74 -25.96
C VAL A 415 10.31 21.34 -26.18
N SER A 416 11.12 20.31 -25.91
CA SER A 416 10.68 18.91 -25.86
C SER A 416 10.93 18.34 -24.48
N TRP A 417 9.96 17.59 -23.97
CA TRP A 417 10.02 16.90 -22.67
C TRP A 417 9.30 15.55 -22.77
N SER A 418 9.38 14.75 -21.72
CA SER A 418 8.70 13.46 -21.62
C SER A 418 7.83 13.43 -20.39
N THR A 419 6.62 12.88 -20.52
CA THR A 419 5.76 12.55 -19.38
C THR A 419 6.02 11.15 -18.81
N GLY A 420 6.73 10.30 -19.56
CA GLY A 420 7.03 8.92 -19.19
C GLY A 420 7.73 8.78 -17.84
N ILE A 421 7.29 7.79 -17.06
CA ILE A 421 7.84 7.47 -15.73
C ILE A 421 9.37 7.27 -15.76
N THR A 422 10.05 7.70 -14.69
CA THR A 422 11.49 7.51 -14.52
C THR A 422 11.84 6.10 -14.04
N ASP A 423 13.06 5.63 -14.32
CA ASP A 423 13.55 4.33 -13.85
C ASP A 423 13.53 4.20 -12.31
N SER A 424 13.87 5.28 -11.60
CA SER A 424 13.89 5.30 -10.13
C SER A 424 12.48 5.14 -9.54
N ALA A 425 11.49 5.83 -10.09
CA ALA A 425 10.10 5.72 -9.66
C ALA A 425 9.50 4.35 -10.03
N LEU A 426 9.80 3.85 -11.24
CA LEU A 426 9.39 2.51 -11.67
C LEU A 426 9.98 1.42 -10.76
N ALA A 427 11.23 1.57 -10.31
CA ALA A 427 11.84 0.67 -9.35
C ALA A 427 11.17 0.75 -7.96
N ALA A 428 10.75 1.95 -7.54
CA ALA A 428 10.02 2.13 -6.28
C ALA A 428 8.63 1.47 -6.32
N LEU A 429 7.86 1.64 -7.41
CA LEU A 429 6.57 0.96 -7.61
C LEU A 429 6.71 -0.55 -7.50
N LYS A 430 7.79 -1.13 -8.07
CA LYS A 430 8.02 -2.58 -8.08
C LYS A 430 8.74 -3.13 -6.85
N ASN A 431 8.97 -2.33 -5.80
CA ASN A 431 9.72 -2.81 -4.65
C ASN A 431 8.94 -3.95 -3.93
N PRO A 432 9.48 -5.18 -3.88
CA PRO A 432 8.73 -6.33 -3.35
C PRO A 432 8.50 -6.26 -1.84
N GLY A 433 9.36 -5.58 -1.09
CA GLY A 433 9.19 -5.40 0.35
C GLY A 433 8.05 -4.43 0.67
N MET A 434 7.93 -3.34 -0.10
CA MET A 434 6.84 -2.37 0.01
C MET A 434 5.51 -3.02 -0.37
N ILE A 435 5.47 -3.71 -1.52
CA ILE A 435 4.26 -4.41 -1.99
C ILE A 435 3.83 -5.47 -0.98
N ALA A 436 4.75 -6.25 -0.41
CA ALA A 436 4.41 -7.26 0.58
C ALA A 436 3.83 -6.68 1.88
N ILE A 437 4.20 -5.44 2.24
CA ILE A 437 3.59 -4.73 3.38
C ILE A 437 2.17 -4.30 3.02
N ASP A 438 1.99 -3.69 1.85
CA ASP A 438 0.68 -3.25 1.38
C ASP A 438 -0.32 -4.42 1.30
N GLN A 439 0.08 -5.45 0.56
CA GLN A 439 -0.68 -6.67 0.24
C GLN A 439 -0.69 -7.71 1.38
N ASP A 440 -0.31 -7.33 2.60
CA ASP A 440 -0.31 -8.25 3.73
C ASP A 440 -1.73 -8.80 4.01
N PRO A 441 -1.89 -10.14 4.11
CA PRO A 441 -3.21 -10.77 4.18
C PRO A 441 -3.94 -10.55 5.50
N ALA A 442 -3.30 -9.99 6.53
CA ALA A 442 -4.05 -9.58 7.73
C ALA A 442 -5.02 -8.44 7.39
N GLY A 443 -4.72 -7.64 6.36
CA GLY A 443 -5.55 -6.52 5.92
C GLY A 443 -5.77 -5.46 7.01
N THR A 444 -4.91 -5.42 8.03
CA THR A 444 -4.98 -4.45 9.11
C THR A 444 -4.06 -3.26 8.83
N PRO A 445 -4.59 -2.03 8.75
CA PRO A 445 -3.80 -0.83 8.47
C PRO A 445 -2.94 -0.41 9.68
N ALA A 446 -1.99 0.50 9.42
CA ALA A 446 -1.11 1.04 10.44
C ALA A 446 -1.82 1.83 11.54
N THR A 447 -1.07 2.05 12.61
CA THR A 447 -1.40 2.89 13.76
C THR A 447 -0.32 3.96 13.94
N LEU A 448 -0.71 5.15 14.39
CA LEU A 448 0.24 6.17 14.81
C LEU A 448 0.93 5.74 16.12
N VAL A 449 2.26 5.89 16.19
CA VAL A 449 3.02 5.68 17.41
C VAL A 449 3.23 7.03 18.10
N GLY A 450 2.89 7.10 19.39
CA GLY A 450 2.97 8.33 20.17
C GLY A 450 1.75 9.23 19.97
N THR A 451 1.94 10.54 20.14
CA THR A 451 0.86 11.54 20.04
C THR A 451 0.69 12.04 18.61
N PRO A 452 -0.55 12.43 18.21
CA PRO A 452 -0.80 13.18 16.98
C PRO A 452 0.20 14.31 16.72
N PRO A 453 0.73 14.45 15.49
CA PRO A 453 1.54 15.59 15.07
C PRO A 453 0.85 16.93 15.40
N THR A 454 1.60 17.84 16.02
CA THR A 454 1.09 19.15 16.47
C THR A 454 1.14 20.23 15.39
N SER A 455 1.79 19.96 14.26
CA SER A 455 1.86 20.84 13.09
C SER A 455 1.99 20.03 11.80
N ALA A 456 1.81 20.68 10.65
CA ALA A 456 1.95 20.05 9.33
C ALA A 456 3.35 19.46 9.10
N THR A 457 4.38 20.09 9.67
CA THR A 457 5.79 19.72 9.47
C THR A 457 6.35 18.80 10.57
N ALA A 458 5.57 18.55 11.64
CA ALA A 458 6.02 17.67 12.71
C ALA A 458 6.22 16.24 12.18
N PRO A 459 7.35 15.56 12.48
CA PRO A 459 7.55 14.19 12.03
C PRO A 459 6.54 13.24 12.65
N LEU A 460 6.33 12.09 12.02
CA LEU A 460 5.48 11.04 12.57
C LEU A 460 6.08 9.65 12.37
N VAL A 461 5.57 8.70 13.13
CA VAL A 461 5.93 7.29 13.05
C VAL A 461 4.67 6.45 12.94
N LEU A 462 4.59 5.61 11.90
CA LEU A 462 3.54 4.62 11.72
C LEU A 462 4.06 3.23 12.06
N ARG A 463 3.20 2.41 12.65
CA ARG A 463 3.45 1.00 12.96
C ARG A 463 2.32 0.14 12.42
N ARG A 464 2.64 -0.92 11.70
CA ARG A 464 1.69 -1.93 11.20
C ARG A 464 2.15 -3.32 11.62
N ALA A 465 1.26 -4.09 12.24
CA ALA A 465 1.50 -5.50 12.50
C ALA A 465 1.15 -6.29 11.24
N LEU A 466 1.99 -7.28 10.88
CA LEU A 466 1.82 -8.10 9.68
C LEU A 466 1.40 -9.52 10.06
N ALA A 467 0.80 -10.24 9.10
CA ALA A 467 0.23 -11.57 9.32
C ALA A 467 1.25 -12.62 9.77
N ASP A 468 2.52 -12.46 9.38
CA ASP A 468 3.63 -13.34 9.74
C ASP A 468 4.23 -13.05 11.13
N GLY A 469 3.66 -12.09 11.87
CA GLY A 469 4.14 -11.66 13.19
C GLY A 469 5.26 -10.61 13.14
N SER A 470 5.74 -10.22 11.95
CA SER A 470 6.66 -9.10 11.79
C SER A 470 5.93 -7.76 11.95
N THR A 471 6.69 -6.67 12.14
CA THR A 471 6.15 -5.31 12.30
C THR A 471 6.75 -4.39 11.24
N ALA A 472 5.92 -3.75 10.42
CA ALA A 472 6.36 -2.66 9.57
C ALA A 472 6.37 -1.33 10.34
N VAL A 473 7.40 -0.52 10.12
CA VAL A 473 7.58 0.79 10.76
C VAL A 473 7.99 1.82 9.71
N LEU A 474 7.23 2.91 9.62
CA LEU A 474 7.53 4.02 8.71
C LEU A 474 7.88 5.27 9.52
N LEU A 475 9.08 5.80 9.31
CA LEU A 475 9.52 7.09 9.83
C LEU A 475 9.30 8.14 8.73
N VAL A 476 8.56 9.23 9.03
CA VAL A 476 8.23 10.25 8.04
C VAL A 476 8.67 11.63 8.51
N ASN A 477 9.46 12.32 7.68
CA ASN A 477 9.67 13.75 7.79
C ASN A 477 8.62 14.48 6.97
N GLN A 478 7.67 15.14 7.64
CA GLN A 478 6.61 15.92 6.96
C GLN A 478 7.05 17.35 6.60
N ASP A 479 8.28 17.74 6.90
CA ASP A 479 8.78 19.08 6.60
C ASP A 479 9.25 19.16 5.14
N PRO A 480 8.69 20.07 4.31
CA PRO A 480 9.08 20.23 2.91
C PRO A 480 10.42 20.92 2.71
N ALA A 481 10.97 21.56 3.74
CA ALA A 481 12.13 22.44 3.62
C ALA A 481 13.34 21.98 4.45
N ASN A 482 13.12 21.26 5.56
CA ASN A 482 14.18 20.97 6.53
C ASN A 482 14.36 19.48 6.77
N SER A 483 15.62 19.05 6.83
CA SER A 483 15.95 17.71 7.32
C SER A 483 15.58 17.56 8.79
N ARG A 484 15.04 16.39 9.17
CA ARG A 484 14.66 16.09 10.55
C ARG A 484 15.14 14.71 10.96
N THR A 485 15.64 14.61 12.20
CA THR A 485 15.87 13.31 12.83
C THR A 485 14.55 12.78 13.37
N VAL A 486 14.13 11.63 12.86
CA VAL A 486 12.93 10.92 13.30
C VAL A 486 13.39 9.64 13.98
N SER A 487 12.92 9.39 15.20
CA SER A 487 13.30 8.20 15.97
C SER A 487 12.16 7.72 16.85
N VAL A 488 12.20 6.43 17.19
CA VAL A 488 11.22 5.76 18.04
C VAL A 488 11.93 4.68 18.86
N THR A 489 11.51 4.47 20.10
CA THR A 489 12.06 3.39 20.93
C THR A 489 11.44 2.05 20.56
N SER A 490 12.21 0.97 20.68
CA SER A 490 11.70 -0.40 20.54
C SER A 490 10.53 -0.67 21.49
N ALA A 491 10.60 -0.13 22.71
CA ALA A 491 9.52 -0.17 23.69
C ALA A 491 8.23 0.54 23.21
N ALA A 492 8.33 1.72 22.59
CA ALA A 492 7.16 2.42 22.04
C ALA A 492 6.55 1.69 20.84
N LEU A 493 7.34 0.89 20.12
CA LEU A 493 6.88 -0.03 19.09
C LEU A 493 6.29 -1.34 19.65
N GLY A 494 6.32 -1.55 20.96
CA GLY A 494 5.87 -2.79 21.60
C GLY A 494 6.74 -4.00 21.23
N LEU A 495 8.01 -3.77 20.90
CA LEU A 495 8.96 -4.81 20.52
C LEU A 495 9.84 -5.21 21.72
N ALA A 496 10.17 -6.50 21.80
CA ALA A 496 11.02 -7.05 22.85
C ALA A 496 11.95 -8.14 22.29
N GLY A 497 13.08 -8.36 22.98
CA GLY A 497 14.09 -9.34 22.57
C GLY A 497 14.98 -8.85 21.42
N GLU A 498 15.83 -9.74 20.91
CA GLU A 498 16.64 -9.45 19.73
C GLU A 498 15.76 -9.35 18.48
N GLN A 499 15.93 -8.27 17.73
CA GLN A 499 15.14 -7.95 16.55
C GLN A 499 16.07 -7.50 15.42
N THR A 500 15.63 -7.71 14.19
CA THR A 500 16.29 -7.24 12.97
C THR A 500 15.41 -6.23 12.27
N ALA A 501 15.95 -5.05 11.99
CA ALA A 501 15.35 -4.05 11.12
C ALA A 501 15.87 -4.24 9.69
N THR A 502 14.98 -4.51 8.74
CA THR A 502 15.29 -4.50 7.30
C THR A 502 14.72 -3.22 6.69
N GLU A 503 15.57 -2.33 6.18
CA GLU A 503 15.12 -1.16 5.41
C GLU A 503 14.60 -1.63 4.04
N VAL A 504 13.36 -1.27 3.73
CA VAL A 504 12.58 -1.88 2.64
C VAL A 504 13.07 -1.47 1.25
N TRP A 505 13.60 -0.25 1.12
CA TRP A 505 14.05 0.29 -0.16
C TRP A 505 15.45 -0.21 -0.52
N SER A 506 16.37 -0.24 0.44
CA SER A 506 17.77 -0.66 0.23
C SER A 506 17.99 -2.16 0.48
N GLY A 507 17.11 -2.82 1.22
CA GLY A 507 17.29 -4.20 1.71
C GLY A 507 18.30 -4.33 2.85
N GLU A 508 18.84 -3.21 3.34
CA GLU A 508 19.83 -3.20 4.42
C GLU A 508 19.24 -3.79 5.70
N ARG A 509 19.98 -4.71 6.35
CA ARG A 509 19.57 -5.37 7.58
C ARG A 509 20.47 -4.96 8.73
N THR A 510 19.87 -4.50 9.82
CA THR A 510 20.60 -4.09 11.03
C THR A 510 19.96 -4.73 12.26
N ALA A 511 20.78 -5.03 13.27
CA ALA A 511 20.26 -5.40 14.57
C ALA A 511 19.57 -4.17 15.18
N LEU A 512 18.32 -4.32 15.60
CA LEU A 512 17.59 -3.23 16.23
C LEU A 512 18.03 -3.09 17.70
N GLY A 513 18.59 -1.93 18.03
CA GLY A 513 18.89 -1.56 19.42
C GLY A 513 17.67 -1.03 20.18
N ASP A 514 17.92 -0.17 21.18
CA ASP A 514 16.84 0.45 21.98
C ASP A 514 15.97 1.42 21.17
N GLN A 515 16.50 1.93 20.05
CA GLN A 515 15.82 2.89 19.18
C GLN A 515 16.04 2.56 17.71
N LEU A 516 15.02 2.85 16.91
CA LEU A 516 15.07 2.94 15.47
C LEU A 516 15.00 4.42 15.09
N GLY A 517 15.90 4.90 14.23
CA GLY A 517 15.86 6.30 13.81
C GLY A 517 16.76 6.61 12.63
N ALA A 518 16.47 7.72 11.96
CA ALA A 518 17.24 8.23 10.85
C ALA A 518 17.11 9.75 10.76
N THR A 519 18.15 10.42 10.25
CA THR A 519 18.03 11.80 9.77
C THR A 519 17.53 11.76 8.34
N LEU A 520 16.35 12.32 8.13
CA LEU A 520 15.62 12.29 6.88
C LEU A 520 15.72 13.66 6.20
N ALA A 521 15.97 13.66 4.90
CA ALA A 521 15.86 14.87 4.06
C ALA A 521 14.42 15.42 4.08
N PRO A 522 14.17 16.64 3.59
CA PRO A 522 12.81 17.17 3.47
C PRO A 522 11.90 16.19 2.72
N HIS A 523 10.69 15.95 3.25
CA HIS A 523 9.72 14.97 2.73
C HIS A 523 10.18 13.50 2.61
N ALA A 524 11.39 13.17 3.08
CA ALA A 524 11.88 11.80 3.01
C ALA A 524 11.28 10.90 4.11
N SER A 525 11.29 9.61 3.84
CA SER A 525 10.89 8.56 4.75
C SER A 525 11.88 7.39 4.79
N ARG A 526 11.73 6.53 5.80
CA ARG A 526 12.36 5.21 5.86
C ARG A 526 11.33 4.19 6.29
N LEU A 527 11.18 3.14 5.51
CA LEU A 527 10.24 2.04 5.77
C LEU A 527 11.06 0.83 6.19
N TYR A 528 10.74 0.25 7.34
CA TYR A 528 11.41 -0.91 7.88
C TYR A 528 10.43 -2.06 8.05
N ARG A 529 10.90 -3.29 7.81
CA ARG A 529 10.28 -4.52 8.31
C ARG A 529 11.12 -5.04 9.49
N ILE A 530 10.49 -5.14 10.65
CA ILE A 530 11.11 -5.61 11.88
C ILE A 530 10.70 -7.07 12.12
N THR A 531 11.70 -7.95 12.26
CA THR A 531 11.51 -9.39 12.49
C THR A 531 12.24 -9.82 13.75
N ALA A 532 11.71 -10.83 14.44
CA ALA A 532 12.37 -11.40 15.61
C ALA A 532 13.64 -12.16 15.22
N GLY A 533 14.66 -12.08 16.08
CA GLY A 533 15.97 -12.71 15.88
C GLY A 533 17.02 -11.77 15.29
N ALA A 534 18.28 -12.21 15.38
CA ALA A 534 19.42 -11.49 14.83
C ALA A 534 19.43 -11.52 13.28
N PRO A 535 20.07 -10.54 12.61
CA PRO A 535 19.99 -10.42 11.16
C PRO A 535 20.53 -11.66 10.45
N ALA A 536 19.70 -12.32 9.66
CA ALA A 536 20.16 -13.30 8.69
C ALA A 536 20.82 -12.57 7.51
N THR A 537 21.98 -13.03 7.08
CA THR A 537 22.90 -12.26 6.23
C THR A 537 22.62 -12.49 4.75
N GLY A 538 22.56 -11.41 3.96
CA GLY A 538 22.44 -11.44 2.50
C GLY A 538 23.72 -11.92 1.81
N PRO A 539 23.74 -12.05 0.46
CA PRO A 539 24.87 -12.59 -0.28
C PRO A 539 26.08 -11.65 -0.15
N LEU A 540 27.05 -12.07 0.64
CA LEU A 540 28.36 -11.43 0.69
C LEU A 540 29.14 -11.88 -0.56
N GLY A 541 29.60 -10.95 -1.39
CA GLY A 541 30.18 -11.25 -2.71
C GLY A 541 31.44 -12.13 -2.74
N PHE A 542 32.00 -12.46 -1.57
CA PHE A 542 33.13 -13.38 -1.39
C PHE A 542 32.71 -14.80 -0.99
N VAL A 543 31.43 -15.02 -0.69
CA VAL A 543 30.86 -16.35 -0.46
C VAL A 543 30.57 -16.98 -1.81
N ASP A 544 30.98 -18.23 -1.99
CA ASP A 544 30.86 -18.99 -3.24
C ASP A 544 31.60 -18.40 -4.45
N ASP A 545 32.57 -17.51 -4.23
CA ASP A 545 33.37 -16.90 -5.31
C ASP A 545 34.50 -17.80 -5.84
N GLY A 546 34.68 -18.97 -5.22
CA GLY A 546 35.69 -19.98 -5.56
C GLY A 546 37.12 -19.60 -5.17
N ARG A 547 37.33 -18.45 -4.51
CA ARG A 547 38.65 -17.96 -4.08
C ARG A 547 38.84 -18.19 -2.58
N ALA A 548 40.10 -18.13 -2.16
CA ALA A 548 40.44 -18.11 -0.74
C ALA A 548 40.79 -16.67 -0.34
N HIS A 549 40.33 -16.26 0.83
CA HIS A 549 40.51 -14.90 1.36
C HIS A 549 41.13 -14.98 2.76
N PRO A 550 41.95 -13.99 3.15
CA PRO A 550 42.36 -13.86 4.54
C PRO A 550 41.18 -13.38 5.40
N LEU A 551 41.26 -13.60 6.71
CA LEU A 551 40.31 -13.04 7.67
C LEU A 551 41.10 -12.26 8.72
N ALA A 552 41.32 -10.97 8.47
CA ALA A 552 42.11 -10.10 9.35
C ALA A 552 41.26 -9.53 10.48
N GLY A 553 41.81 -9.48 11.70
CA GLY A 553 41.11 -8.85 12.83
C GLY A 553 41.19 -7.32 12.73
N ALA A 554 40.03 -6.66 12.79
CA ALA A 554 39.81 -5.24 12.46
C ALA A 554 40.83 -4.24 13.04
N GLU A 555 41.34 -4.48 14.25
CA GLU A 555 42.29 -3.60 14.95
C GLU A 555 43.47 -4.38 15.58
N THR A 556 43.63 -5.65 15.21
CA THR A 556 44.63 -6.55 15.83
C THR A 556 45.93 -6.66 15.05
N GLY A 557 45.93 -6.26 13.77
CA GLY A 557 47.06 -6.43 12.85
C GLY A 557 47.41 -7.89 12.53
N GLY A 558 46.62 -8.86 12.99
CA GLY A 558 46.79 -10.28 12.72
C GLY A 558 45.69 -10.84 11.81
N VAL A 559 45.96 -12.02 11.23
CA VAL A 559 45.05 -12.75 10.33
C VAL A 559 44.74 -14.11 10.93
N LEU A 560 43.49 -14.57 10.79
CA LEU A 560 43.09 -15.91 11.21
C LEU A 560 43.97 -16.95 10.52
N ARG A 561 44.68 -17.74 11.32
CA ARG A 561 45.59 -18.78 10.86
C ARG A 561 45.17 -20.15 11.38
N ALA A 562 45.27 -21.16 10.52
CA ALA A 562 45.01 -22.55 10.85
C ALA A 562 46.16 -23.13 11.70
N GLY A 563 46.06 -23.00 13.03
CA GLY A 563 47.12 -23.39 13.95
C GLY A 563 48.44 -22.67 13.70
N ASP A 564 49.56 -23.36 13.94
CA ASP A 564 50.90 -22.84 13.69
C ASP A 564 51.34 -22.92 12.21
N GLY A 565 50.41 -23.23 11.29
CA GLY A 565 50.66 -23.36 9.87
C GLY A 565 50.07 -24.65 9.27
N CYS A 566 50.21 -24.84 7.96
CA CYS A 566 49.57 -25.97 7.26
C CYS A 566 50.06 -27.36 7.71
N THR A 567 51.20 -27.46 8.39
CA THR A 567 51.74 -28.72 8.94
C THR A 567 51.16 -29.10 10.30
N ALA A 568 50.32 -28.24 10.90
CA ALA A 568 49.68 -28.52 12.17
C ALA A 568 48.73 -29.73 12.06
N PRO A 569 48.55 -30.52 13.15
CA PRO A 569 47.62 -31.64 13.14
C PRO A 569 46.18 -31.16 13.01
N ILE A 570 45.34 -31.95 12.37
CA ILE A 570 43.89 -31.79 12.46
C ILE A 570 43.49 -31.97 13.95
N THR A 571 42.53 -31.19 14.43
CA THR A 571 42.23 -30.88 15.86
C THR A 571 43.03 -29.75 16.50
N SER A 572 43.99 -29.14 15.77
CA SER A 572 44.63 -27.89 16.21
C SER A 572 43.62 -26.76 16.37
N ARG A 573 44.02 -25.75 17.15
CA ARG A 573 43.23 -24.54 17.41
C ARG A 573 43.53 -23.47 16.36
N ALA A 574 42.57 -22.62 16.06
CA ALA A 574 42.81 -21.43 15.26
C ALA A 574 43.48 -20.35 16.11
N VAL A 575 44.40 -19.59 15.50
CA VAL A 575 45.15 -18.51 16.16
C VAL A 575 45.16 -17.27 15.26
N LEU A 576 45.51 -16.12 15.82
CA LEU A 576 45.88 -14.95 15.05
C LEU A 576 47.35 -15.07 14.62
N GLY A 577 47.60 -15.26 13.33
CA GLY A 577 48.94 -15.18 12.74
C GLY A 577 49.39 -13.74 12.48
N GLY A 578 50.70 -13.54 12.33
CA GLY A 578 51.21 -12.30 11.74
C GLY A 578 51.10 -12.37 10.21
N VAL A 579 50.64 -11.30 9.57
CA VAL A 579 50.26 -11.29 8.15
C VAL A 579 51.43 -11.70 7.25
N VAL A 580 51.28 -12.82 6.54
CA VAL A 580 52.17 -13.25 5.46
C VAL A 580 51.36 -13.34 4.17
N PRO A 581 51.49 -12.38 3.23
CA PRO A 581 50.67 -12.35 2.01
C PRO A 581 50.74 -13.66 1.23
N GLY A 582 49.57 -14.27 1.00
CA GLY A 582 49.43 -15.51 0.24
C GLY A 582 49.78 -16.81 0.99
N GLU A 583 50.10 -16.74 2.29
CA GLU A 583 50.36 -17.92 3.11
C GLU A 583 49.11 -18.81 3.20
N PRO A 584 49.13 -20.07 2.70
CA PRO A 584 47.93 -20.91 2.62
C PRO A 584 47.26 -21.17 3.98
N SER A 585 48.03 -21.16 5.06
CA SER A 585 47.48 -21.32 6.42
C SER A 585 46.69 -20.11 6.93
N GLU A 586 46.75 -18.97 6.24
CA GLU A 586 46.01 -17.74 6.53
C GLU A 586 44.84 -17.50 5.58
N GLN A 587 44.60 -18.42 4.65
CA GLN A 587 43.62 -18.27 3.58
C GLN A 587 42.46 -19.25 3.79
N TRP A 588 41.23 -18.76 3.56
CA TRP A 588 39.99 -19.47 3.86
C TRP A 588 39.00 -19.36 2.70
N ARG A 589 38.35 -20.47 2.37
CA ARG A 589 37.25 -20.51 1.39
C ARG A 589 35.91 -20.48 2.12
N PHE A 590 34.99 -19.68 1.60
CA PHE A 590 33.65 -19.49 2.16
C PHE A 590 32.62 -20.12 1.22
N THR A 591 31.94 -21.17 1.69
CA THR A 591 30.93 -21.88 0.91
C THR A 591 29.55 -21.71 1.53
N GLY A 592 28.60 -21.17 0.78
CA GLY A 592 27.24 -20.95 1.23
C GLY A 592 26.41 -22.23 1.27
N ASN A 593 25.52 -22.33 2.26
CA ASN A 593 24.53 -23.39 2.38
C ASN A 593 23.12 -22.84 2.07
N PRO A 594 22.17 -23.69 1.62
CA PRO A 594 20.79 -23.28 1.34
C PRO A 594 20.04 -22.65 2.54
N ASP A 595 20.47 -22.92 3.77
CA ASP A 595 19.89 -22.38 5.00
C ASP A 595 20.47 -21.00 5.41
N GLY A 596 21.32 -20.41 4.55
CA GLY A 596 21.96 -19.12 4.78
C GLY A 596 23.18 -19.17 5.70
N THR A 597 23.63 -20.36 6.12
CA THR A 597 24.92 -20.53 6.80
C THR A 597 26.07 -20.64 5.80
N VAL A 598 27.30 -20.50 6.29
CA VAL A 598 28.54 -20.52 5.52
C VAL A 598 29.52 -21.46 6.21
N ARG A 599 30.11 -22.35 5.42
CA ARG A 599 31.23 -23.19 5.82
C ARG A 599 32.55 -22.50 5.52
N ILE A 600 33.44 -22.43 6.50
CA ILE A 600 34.76 -21.79 6.38
C ILE A 600 35.82 -22.89 6.33
N THR A 601 36.46 -23.05 5.18
CA THR A 601 37.39 -24.17 4.88
C THR A 601 38.82 -23.67 4.71
N SER A 602 39.80 -24.36 5.28
CA SER A 602 41.23 -24.04 5.12
C SER A 602 41.67 -24.18 3.66
N ALA A 603 42.54 -23.27 3.21
CA ALA A 603 43.17 -23.32 1.89
C ALA A 603 44.49 -24.12 1.85
N CYS A 604 44.90 -24.76 2.95
CA CYS A 604 46.06 -25.65 2.96
C CYS A 604 45.90 -26.79 1.93
N THR A 605 47.00 -27.18 1.28
CA THR A 605 47.03 -28.25 0.28
C THR A 605 48.20 -29.19 0.56
N GLY A 606 48.03 -30.49 0.31
CA GLY A 606 49.07 -31.50 0.50
C GLY A 606 49.44 -31.76 1.96
N THR A 607 48.61 -31.35 2.94
CA THR A 607 48.87 -31.51 4.38
C THR A 607 47.66 -32.07 5.13
N ALA A 608 47.83 -32.36 6.43
CA ALA A 608 46.77 -32.87 7.30
C ALA A 608 45.59 -31.89 7.48
N LEU A 609 45.76 -30.62 7.12
CA LEU A 609 44.71 -29.59 7.19
C LEU A 609 43.98 -29.37 5.86
N GLU A 610 44.36 -30.07 4.79
CA GLU A 610 43.66 -29.98 3.51
C GLU A 610 42.18 -30.36 3.68
N GLY A 611 41.29 -29.43 3.32
CA GLY A 611 39.84 -29.60 3.44
C GLY A 611 39.30 -29.53 4.88
N SER A 612 40.13 -29.20 5.89
CA SER A 612 39.66 -28.97 7.25
C SER A 612 38.79 -27.71 7.35
N VAL A 613 37.85 -27.71 8.29
CA VAL A 613 36.88 -26.63 8.50
C VAL A 613 37.03 -26.01 9.88
N LEU A 614 36.69 -24.73 9.97
CA LEU A 614 36.63 -24.00 11.24
C LEU A 614 35.39 -24.41 12.02
N ALA A 615 35.58 -24.88 13.25
CA ALA A 615 34.51 -25.32 14.14
C ALA A 615 34.52 -24.51 15.45
N ALA A 616 33.33 -24.20 15.96
CA ALA A 616 33.19 -23.55 17.26
C ALA A 616 33.45 -24.50 18.43
N GLY A 617 33.89 -23.93 19.55
CA GLY A 617 33.85 -24.59 20.84
C GLY A 617 32.42 -24.70 21.39
N ASN A 618 32.25 -25.43 22.49
CA ASN A 618 30.92 -25.71 23.04
C ASN A 618 30.41 -24.59 23.96
N ASN A 619 31.31 -23.90 24.64
CA ASN A 619 31.01 -22.89 25.65
C ASN A 619 31.70 -21.56 25.34
N PRO A 620 31.19 -20.43 25.88
CA PRO A 620 31.92 -19.17 25.93
C PRO A 620 33.37 -19.34 26.38
N GLY A 621 34.30 -18.82 25.58
CA GLY A 621 35.73 -18.89 25.84
C GLY A 621 36.43 -20.15 25.30
N ASP A 622 35.68 -21.15 24.81
CA ASP A 622 36.28 -22.33 24.19
C ASP A 622 36.97 -21.96 22.86
N PRO A 623 38.08 -22.64 22.51
CA PRO A 623 38.80 -22.39 21.27
C PRO A 623 37.96 -22.66 20.02
N ALA A 624 38.29 -21.98 18.92
CA ALA A 624 37.89 -22.41 17.59
C ALA A 624 38.88 -23.48 17.09
N TYR A 625 38.36 -24.58 16.54
CA TYR A 625 39.14 -25.76 16.16
C TYR A 625 39.17 -25.97 14.65
N LEU A 626 40.20 -26.66 14.17
CA LEU A 626 40.33 -27.15 12.81
C LEU A 626 39.92 -28.63 12.81
N LEU A 627 38.76 -28.95 12.24
CA LEU A 627 38.21 -30.31 12.27
C LEU A 627 37.97 -30.86 10.86
N PRO A 628 37.85 -32.19 10.69
CA PRO A 628 37.34 -32.75 9.45
C PRO A 628 35.91 -32.28 9.20
N PRO A 629 35.52 -32.03 7.94
CA PRO A 629 34.16 -31.63 7.61
C PRO A 629 33.17 -32.75 7.95
N SER A 630 32.09 -32.37 8.63
CA SER A 630 30.98 -33.23 9.02
C SER A 630 29.69 -32.61 8.47
N PRO A 631 29.13 -33.14 7.36
CA PRO A 631 27.92 -32.60 6.74
C PRO A 631 26.77 -32.45 7.74
N GLY A 632 26.13 -31.28 7.74
CA GLY A 632 24.98 -30.99 8.61
C GLY A 632 25.34 -30.76 10.09
N ASN A 633 26.62 -30.65 10.44
CA ASN A 633 27.04 -30.33 11.81
C ASN A 633 27.00 -28.81 12.05
N PRO A 634 26.04 -28.28 12.82
CA PRO A 634 25.89 -26.83 12.98
C PRO A 634 27.04 -26.15 13.74
N TRP A 635 27.91 -26.91 14.43
CA TRP A 635 29.13 -26.36 15.04
C TRP A 635 30.21 -26.00 14.01
N GLN A 636 30.11 -26.50 12.78
CA GLN A 636 31.02 -26.22 11.67
C GLN A 636 30.45 -25.21 10.67
N GLU A 637 29.25 -24.69 10.94
CA GLU A 637 28.56 -23.73 10.10
C GLU A 637 28.48 -22.36 10.78
N TRP A 638 28.60 -21.30 10.00
CA TRP A 638 28.69 -19.92 10.49
C TRP A 638 27.70 -19.00 9.79
N ARG A 639 27.36 -17.89 10.43
CA ARG A 639 26.58 -16.78 9.86
C ARG A 639 27.50 -15.56 9.83
N LEU A 640 27.60 -14.92 8.67
CA LEU A 640 28.56 -13.84 8.41
C LEU A 640 27.83 -12.53 8.17
N ALA A 641 27.94 -11.54 9.06
CA ALA A 641 27.32 -10.23 8.84
C ALA A 641 28.38 -9.16 8.56
N GLN A 642 28.24 -8.44 7.45
CA GLN A 642 29.09 -7.31 7.10
C GLN A 642 28.42 -5.98 7.46
N ASP A 643 29.14 -5.14 8.19
CA ASP A 643 28.74 -3.77 8.44
C ASP A 643 28.88 -2.94 7.15
N PRO A 644 27.84 -2.25 6.68
CA PRO A 644 27.86 -1.57 5.38
C PRO A 644 28.70 -0.29 5.35
N THR A 645 29.05 0.26 6.53
CA THR A 645 29.83 1.51 6.64
C THR A 645 31.31 1.22 6.79
N THR A 646 31.65 0.24 7.62
CA THR A 646 33.03 -0.11 7.96
C THR A 646 33.56 -1.30 7.19
N HIS A 647 32.68 -2.03 6.50
CA HIS A 647 32.95 -3.30 5.81
C HIS A 647 33.48 -4.43 6.71
N TYR A 648 33.41 -4.26 8.04
CA TYR A 648 33.80 -5.29 8.99
C TYR A 648 32.78 -6.43 9.05
N LEU A 649 33.30 -7.65 9.12
CA LEU A 649 32.60 -8.90 9.26
C LEU A 649 32.47 -9.29 10.73
N THR A 650 31.30 -9.81 11.09
CA THR A 650 31.08 -10.58 12.32
C THR A 650 30.77 -12.02 11.93
N VAL A 651 31.42 -12.97 12.60
CA VAL A 651 31.36 -14.40 12.29
C VAL A 651 30.73 -15.12 13.46
N THR A 652 29.48 -15.59 13.32
CA THR A 652 28.67 -16.16 14.40
C THR A 652 28.40 -17.63 14.15
N ASN A 653 28.66 -18.52 15.11
CA ASN A 653 28.44 -19.95 14.93
C ASN A 653 26.95 -20.31 14.89
N ALA A 654 26.56 -21.23 14.01
CA ALA A 654 25.18 -21.60 13.80
C ALA A 654 24.58 -22.43 14.95
N ALA A 655 25.37 -23.27 15.63
CA ALA A 655 24.91 -24.07 16.76
C ALA A 655 24.84 -23.28 18.07
N THR A 656 25.89 -22.52 18.38
CA THR A 656 26.04 -21.91 19.72
C THR A 656 25.61 -20.45 19.78
N GLY A 657 25.49 -19.76 18.64
CA GLY A 657 25.26 -18.31 18.60
C GLY A 657 26.46 -17.47 19.07
N LEU A 658 27.60 -18.09 19.37
CA LEU A 658 28.81 -17.42 19.82
C LEU A 658 29.59 -16.86 18.62
N ARG A 659 30.27 -15.73 18.82
CA ARG A 659 31.07 -15.04 17.81
C ARG A 659 32.52 -15.50 17.84
N LEU A 660 33.12 -15.64 16.67
CA LEU A 660 34.56 -15.83 16.50
C LEU A 660 35.29 -14.61 17.06
N THR A 661 36.13 -14.83 18.06
CA THR A 661 36.71 -13.80 18.91
C THR A 661 38.21 -14.02 19.06
N ALA A 662 38.99 -12.98 18.83
CA ALA A 662 40.40 -12.95 19.18
C ALA A 662 40.58 -12.80 20.71
N ALA A 663 41.33 -13.70 21.36
CA ALA A 663 41.55 -13.62 22.81
C ALA A 663 42.37 -12.37 23.22
N ALA A 664 43.22 -11.87 22.33
CA ALA A 664 44.01 -10.65 22.52
C ALA A 664 44.42 -10.03 21.18
N ASN A 665 44.80 -8.75 21.19
CA ASN A 665 45.25 -8.00 20.01
C ASN A 665 46.75 -8.23 19.71
N ALA A 666 47.17 -9.48 19.50
CA ALA A 666 48.56 -9.81 19.18
C ALA A 666 48.70 -11.10 18.35
N PRO A 667 49.69 -11.20 17.44
CA PRO A 667 50.05 -12.46 16.80
C PRO A 667 50.37 -13.55 17.83
N GLY A 668 49.91 -14.77 17.59
CA GLY A 668 49.95 -15.91 18.50
C GLY A 668 48.77 -15.97 19.48
N ALA A 669 47.87 -14.97 19.49
CA ALA A 669 46.68 -15.03 20.31
C ALA A 669 45.72 -16.13 19.83
N GLU A 670 45.14 -16.84 20.78
CA GLU A 670 44.12 -17.86 20.50
C GLU A 670 42.86 -17.22 19.93
N VAL A 671 42.22 -17.90 18.97
CA VAL A 671 40.89 -17.54 18.50
C VAL A 671 39.88 -18.49 19.14
N ARG A 672 38.86 -17.90 19.77
CA ARG A 672 37.84 -18.58 20.57
C ARG A 672 36.45 -18.18 20.14
N THR A 673 35.43 -18.75 20.77
CA THR A 673 34.03 -18.36 20.57
C THR A 673 33.44 -17.77 21.83
N ASP A 674 32.96 -16.53 21.76
CA ASP A 674 32.41 -15.78 22.91
C ASP A 674 31.03 -15.17 22.60
N PRO A 675 30.22 -14.83 23.64
CA PRO A 675 29.03 -14.03 23.47
C PRO A 675 29.33 -12.69 22.78
N ALA A 676 28.32 -12.11 22.12
CA ALA A 676 28.47 -10.84 21.44
C ALA A 676 28.87 -9.72 22.43
N THR A 677 29.95 -9.00 22.11
CA THR A 677 30.41 -7.84 22.88
C THR A 677 30.65 -6.65 21.94
N PRO A 678 30.42 -5.40 22.39
CA PRO A 678 30.82 -4.21 21.64
C PRO A 678 32.35 -4.07 21.74
N GLY A 679 33.09 -4.72 20.84
CA GLY A 679 34.55 -4.73 20.88
C GLY A 679 35.23 -5.08 19.56
N ALA A 680 36.43 -4.57 19.36
CA ALA A 680 37.22 -4.78 18.13
C ALA A 680 37.65 -6.24 17.90
N ILE A 681 37.75 -7.03 18.97
CA ILE A 681 38.19 -8.44 18.94
C ILE A 681 37.21 -9.41 18.26
N GLN A 682 35.99 -8.97 17.94
CA GLN A 682 34.96 -9.75 17.24
C GLN A 682 34.67 -9.24 15.83
N ARG A 683 35.45 -8.27 15.35
CA ARG A 683 35.32 -7.67 14.03
C ARG A 683 36.47 -8.15 13.15
N TRP A 684 36.12 -8.58 11.94
CA TRP A 684 37.02 -9.17 10.96
C TRP A 684 36.93 -8.41 9.64
N ASN A 685 37.90 -8.53 8.74
CA ASN A 685 37.80 -8.07 7.35
C ASN A 685 38.53 -9.06 6.44
N LEU A 686 38.42 -8.88 5.12
CA LEU A 686 39.02 -9.78 4.14
C LEU A 686 40.44 -9.40 3.69
N GLY A 687 41.15 -8.59 4.48
CA GLY A 687 42.51 -8.11 4.16
C GLY A 687 42.54 -6.97 3.16
#